data_AF-A0A2E0SLD8-F1
#
_entry.id   AF-A0A2E0SLD8-F1
#
_cell.length_a   1.000
_cell.length_b   1.000
_cell.length_c   1.000
_cell.angle_alpha   90.00
_cell.angle_beta   90.00
_cell.angle_gamma   90.00
#
_symmetry.space_group_name_H-M   'P 1'
#
loop_
_entity.id
_entity.type
_entity.pdbx_description
1 polymer ?
#
loop_
_entity_poly.entity_id
_entity_poly.type
_entity_poly.pdbx_seq_one_letter_code
_entity_poly.pdbx_strand_id
1 'polypeptide(L)'
;MSVMLSVRFAVSAACCYLCACTSFVRAAEPVDFERDIAPILLTRCVECHNDTEASGGLNLTSLEAITAGSDSGVTLSAGHPEDSYLWQRVSDGDMPPEKQGQPQTLPAAEAELLNQWIASGANWPQDRKLDLFEKTNAVRGGRDWWSLQPVTSPEIPAVDQLSEDGNAIDNFIYAELNRQNLTPAPPAKSRQLLRRLYYDLIGLPPTAEQLADFEANPSLTAYEQQVDELLASPQFGERWARYWLDLARFAETSGYERDQEKEYVWKYRDYVINAINEDKPYDDFILEQLAGDELPNRTEETVIATGFLRLGTWNDEPNDPQEYKYERLEDMVHATSSAFLGLTVKCARCHDHKFDPIAQVDYYRMASCFWAGPIEPRDSKLLGGPTSEELGVDRVFGWTDLGREVSDLHLLKKGEAKHPAEVVEPAHLSFLPALAGPFDPPAENATTTERRLQLARWIVDEQNPLTPRVVVNRLWQHHFGAGLVRSPNNFGFTGDQPTHPQLLDWLATELMKNEWKQKPLHKLMVMSATYRQSSLHPQYEDHATADFTNRYWWRANRRRLDAEAFRDSLVTASGKLDLSEIGGESFKPTIPAEALEGLSKKGAAFTPSPRDAQNRRGLYIYSQRTLLDPLLMTFDYSDTTLPCAERDVTTVAPQALALLNNEFVHSQSEELAKRIAAQSDDLDNQIELAWRWALGRNPTDTERATAREHVLAQRQEFEEHEESELNIPLFTELPQQSELVLHLRADRGVELDDDHRVKRWVDFSPDGHDGIQTIATARPLLVSSAINDQPALRFTGNDQFLELEGQVLDDQHFSIFAIVRDENTGTHREIFSNWNGREGNSTTSVFLGSTGAGTIRLSDDFAASPPYPDSSDPFLVVAINSQYDASIILNATHEARKNSPLAPRNLSTPYVIGQQGNIDGEFWKGDIAEIIVYNRALDDVERQQVEQYLMQRYQLTPEVEKLPPNLLALASLCHVLFNSNEFMFVD
;
A
#
# COMPACT_ATOMS: atom_id res chain seq x y z
N MET A 1 72.49 -34.90 -0.60
CA MET A 1 73.67 -34.26 0.02
C MET A 1 73.19 -33.65 1.33
N SER A 2 73.19 -34.41 2.44
CA SER A 2 74.31 -34.54 3.40
C SER A 2 74.66 -33.16 4.00
N VAL A 3 74.54 -32.84 5.29
CA VAL A 3 74.86 -33.52 6.59
C VAL A 3 74.13 -32.71 7.71
N MET A 4 73.29 -33.29 8.58
CA MET A 4 73.55 -33.69 10.00
C MET A 4 74.11 -32.54 10.91
N LEU A 5 73.62 -32.28 12.13
CA LEU A 5 73.50 -33.21 13.26
C LEU A 5 72.68 -32.58 14.44
N SER A 6 71.93 -33.44 15.11
CA SER A 6 71.20 -33.23 16.38
C SER A 6 71.91 -33.97 17.52
N VAL A 7 71.92 -33.43 18.75
CA VAL A 7 72.14 -34.20 20.00
C VAL A 7 71.30 -33.62 21.14
N ARG A 8 70.80 -34.53 21.99
CA ARG A 8 69.69 -34.43 22.93
C ARG A 8 70.18 -35.00 24.29
N PHE A 9 69.59 -34.51 25.41
CA PHE A 9 69.53 -35.08 26.78
C PHE A 9 70.74 -35.02 27.75
N ALA A 10 70.61 -34.38 28.92
CA ALA A 10 70.08 -34.98 30.19
C ALA A 10 70.34 -34.11 31.46
N VAL A 11 69.25 -33.81 32.20
CA VAL A 11 69.04 -33.84 33.68
C VAL A 11 70.16 -33.37 34.64
N SER A 12 69.93 -32.32 35.44
CA SER A 12 69.50 -32.45 36.86
C SER A 12 69.45 -31.11 37.62
N ALA A 13 68.50 -31.07 38.55
CA ALA A 13 68.18 -30.04 39.53
C ALA A 13 69.37 -29.45 40.30
N ALA A 14 69.36 -28.12 40.46
CA ALA A 14 69.52 -27.39 41.73
C ALA A 14 70.06 -25.97 41.49
N CYS A 15 69.17 -24.99 41.32
CA CYS A 15 69.40 -23.61 41.75
C CYS A 15 68.06 -22.87 41.79
N CYS A 16 67.19 -23.31 42.71
CA CYS A 16 66.17 -22.43 43.26
C CYS A 16 66.84 -21.36 44.13
N TYR A 17 66.23 -20.18 44.12
CA TYR A 17 66.46 -18.97 44.91
C TYR A 17 67.32 -17.86 44.28
N LEU A 18 66.64 -16.71 44.15
CA LEU A 18 67.12 -15.36 43.82
C LEU A 18 67.19 -14.98 42.33
N CYS A 19 66.02 -14.93 41.69
CA CYS A 19 65.74 -13.88 40.72
C CYS A 19 64.54 -13.08 41.23
N ALA A 20 64.80 -11.85 41.67
CA ALA A 20 63.80 -10.93 42.16
C ALA A 20 62.84 -10.55 41.04
N CYS A 21 61.60 -11.05 41.11
CA CYS A 21 60.46 -10.40 40.47
C CYS A 21 60.23 -9.07 41.19
N THR A 22 60.78 -7.97 40.66
CA THR A 22 60.22 -6.65 40.93
C THR A 22 58.88 -6.57 40.22
N SER A 23 57.84 -7.04 40.90
CA SER A 23 56.46 -6.70 40.59
C SER A 23 56.34 -5.19 40.75
N PHE A 24 56.26 -4.44 39.65
CA PHE A 24 55.75 -3.08 39.69
C PHE A 24 54.30 -3.19 40.17
N VAL A 25 54.09 -2.97 41.47
CA VAL A 25 52.76 -2.65 42.00
C VAL A 25 52.41 -1.30 41.40
N ARG A 26 51.63 -1.32 40.31
CA ARG A 26 50.98 -0.12 39.81
C ARG A 26 50.06 0.34 40.94
N ALA A 27 50.32 1.51 41.52
CA ALA A 27 49.41 2.11 42.49
C ALA A 27 48.02 2.16 41.84
N ALA A 28 46.98 1.72 42.56
CA ALA A 28 45.61 1.85 42.09
C ALA A 28 45.36 3.33 41.79
N GLU A 29 44.88 3.63 40.59
CA GLU A 29 44.53 4.99 40.22
C GLU A 29 43.43 5.49 41.16
N PRO A 30 43.46 6.76 41.60
CA PRO A 30 42.40 7.32 42.43
C PRO A 30 41.06 7.23 41.70
N VAL A 31 39.98 7.05 42.47
CA VAL A 31 38.62 7.03 41.94
C VAL A 31 38.31 8.38 41.30
N ASP A 32 37.89 8.34 40.04
CA ASP A 32 37.53 9.51 39.25
C ASP A 32 36.01 9.56 39.07
N PHE A 33 35.43 10.74 39.24
CA PHE A 33 33.98 10.88 39.21
C PHE A 33 33.40 10.54 37.83
N GLU A 34 33.95 11.08 36.74
CA GLU A 34 33.41 10.89 35.39
C GLU A 34 33.64 9.46 34.88
N ARG A 35 34.82 8.91 35.17
CA ARG A 35 35.19 7.56 34.72
C ARG A 35 34.47 6.47 35.52
N ASP A 36 34.39 6.61 36.85
CA ASP A 36 34.03 5.51 37.74
C ASP A 36 32.65 5.69 38.38
N ILE A 37 32.24 6.91 38.74
CA ILE A 37 31.05 7.15 39.58
C ILE A 37 29.82 7.57 38.79
N ALA A 38 29.96 8.54 37.89
CA ALA A 38 28.88 8.99 37.02
C ALA A 38 28.21 7.83 36.27
N PRO A 39 28.95 6.86 35.68
CA PRO A 39 28.32 5.71 35.02
C PRO A 39 27.48 4.86 35.97
N ILE A 40 27.92 4.66 37.21
CA ILE A 40 27.17 3.89 38.21
C ILE A 40 25.88 4.63 38.56
N LEU A 41 25.99 5.92 38.91
CA LEU A 41 24.82 6.73 39.28
C LEU A 41 23.81 6.80 38.13
N LEU A 42 24.27 7.09 36.90
CA LEU A 42 23.42 7.18 35.70
C LEU A 42 22.70 5.86 35.38
N THR A 43 23.39 4.73 35.48
CA THR A 43 22.83 3.43 35.06
C THR A 43 22.05 2.71 36.14
N ARG A 44 22.29 3.02 37.43
CA ARG A 44 21.69 2.32 38.57
C ARG A 44 20.68 3.16 39.36
N CYS A 45 20.90 4.48 39.45
CA CYS A 45 20.22 5.31 40.46
C CYS A 45 19.40 6.48 39.87
N VAL A 46 19.92 7.16 38.85
CA VAL A 46 19.32 8.40 38.30
C VAL A 46 17.95 8.14 37.64
N GLU A 47 17.66 6.91 37.21
CA GLU A 47 16.34 6.54 36.68
C GLU A 47 15.18 6.85 37.67
N CYS A 48 15.43 6.72 38.98
CA CYS A 48 14.43 6.96 40.04
C CYS A 48 14.76 8.14 40.96
N HIS A 49 15.94 8.75 40.79
CA HIS A 49 16.48 9.80 41.65
C HIS A 49 17.00 10.98 40.82
N ASN A 50 16.11 11.62 40.08
CA ASN A 50 16.41 12.78 39.24
C ASN A 50 15.43 13.95 39.52
N ASP A 51 15.50 15.00 38.70
CA ASP A 51 14.72 16.21 38.88
C ASP A 51 13.21 16.02 38.65
N THR A 52 12.82 15.06 37.81
CA THR A 52 11.41 14.79 37.48
C THR A 52 10.85 13.63 38.29
N GLU A 53 11.67 12.64 38.60
CA GLU A 53 11.36 11.46 39.42
C GLU A 53 12.31 11.41 40.63
N ALA A 54 11.86 11.91 41.78
CA ALA A 54 12.65 11.99 43.01
C ALA A 54 12.13 11.00 44.07
N SER A 55 12.30 9.70 43.84
CA SER A 55 11.83 8.67 44.76
C SER A 55 12.46 8.84 46.14
N GLY A 56 11.64 8.87 47.19
CA GLY A 56 12.08 9.15 48.56
C GLY A 56 12.64 10.56 48.77
N GLY A 57 12.27 11.52 47.91
CA GLY A 57 12.74 12.91 47.95
C GLY A 57 14.21 13.08 47.57
N LEU A 58 14.84 12.04 47.00
CA LEU A 58 16.26 12.03 46.66
C LEU A 58 16.50 12.37 45.19
N ASN A 59 17.45 13.28 44.94
CA ASN A 59 17.94 13.64 43.63
C ASN A 59 19.48 13.50 43.57
N LEU A 60 19.96 12.69 42.63
CA LEU A 60 21.37 12.34 42.44
C LEU A 60 21.99 13.00 41.19
N THR A 61 21.37 14.04 40.63
CA THR A 61 21.85 14.65 39.38
C THR A 61 22.92 15.70 39.58
N SER A 62 23.09 16.27 40.77
CA SER A 62 24.10 17.29 41.04
C SER A 62 24.58 17.26 42.48
N LEU A 63 25.76 17.85 42.72
CA LEU A 63 26.32 18.00 44.08
C LEU A 63 25.38 18.79 45.01
N GLU A 64 24.73 19.85 44.50
CA GLU A 64 23.77 20.63 45.26
C GLU A 64 22.56 19.78 45.67
N ALA A 65 22.00 19.03 44.72
CA ALA A 65 20.81 18.20 44.94
C ALA A 65 21.07 17.05 45.92
N ILE A 66 22.17 16.31 45.77
CA ILE A 66 22.49 15.19 46.67
C ILE A 66 22.80 15.65 48.10
N THR A 67 23.37 16.86 48.23
CA THR A 67 23.70 17.46 49.55
C THR A 67 22.45 18.04 50.24
N ALA A 68 21.42 18.42 49.47
CA ALA A 68 20.14 18.85 50.05
C ALA A 68 19.43 17.73 50.85
N GLY A 69 19.82 16.47 50.62
CA GLY A 69 19.34 15.30 51.35
C GLY A 69 18.15 14.61 50.68
N SER A 70 17.45 13.80 51.46
CA SER A 70 16.24 13.05 51.05
C SER A 70 15.19 13.11 52.16
N ASP A 71 14.04 12.46 51.97
CA ASP A 71 13.02 12.31 53.02
C ASP A 71 13.57 11.57 54.26
N SER A 72 14.69 10.86 54.12
CA SER A 72 15.39 10.16 55.21
C SER A 72 16.52 10.98 55.85
N GLY A 73 16.73 12.24 55.45
CA GLY A 73 17.77 13.13 55.98
C GLY A 73 19.02 13.21 55.10
N VAL A 74 20.20 13.29 55.72
CA VAL A 74 21.49 13.47 55.03
C VAL A 74 21.80 12.24 54.17
N THR A 75 21.88 12.44 52.84
CA THR A 75 22.14 11.34 51.90
C THR A 75 23.62 11.06 51.72
N LEU A 76 24.45 12.10 51.67
CA LEU A 76 25.89 12.03 51.40
C LEU A 76 26.67 12.81 52.47
N SER A 77 27.59 12.12 53.15
CA SER A 77 28.51 12.69 54.13
C SER A 77 29.94 12.53 53.61
N ALA A 78 30.46 13.57 52.95
CA ALA A 78 31.78 13.55 52.33
C ALA A 78 32.89 13.18 53.33
N GLY A 79 33.70 12.16 53.00
CA GLY A 79 34.77 11.64 53.85
C GLY A 79 34.32 10.61 54.90
N HIS A 80 33.01 10.40 55.06
CA HIS A 80 32.41 9.55 56.09
C HIS A 80 31.36 8.60 55.46
N PRO A 81 31.78 7.50 54.80
CA PRO A 81 30.86 6.52 54.23
C PRO A 81 29.88 5.94 55.26
N GLU A 82 30.33 5.71 56.49
CA GLU A 82 29.52 5.21 57.61
C GLU A 82 28.35 6.12 57.99
N ASP A 83 28.47 7.42 57.72
CA ASP A 83 27.45 8.43 57.98
C ASP A 83 26.66 8.81 56.71
N SER A 84 26.90 8.12 55.59
CA SER A 84 26.25 8.37 54.30
C SER A 84 25.11 7.39 54.06
N TYR A 85 23.86 7.87 54.12
CA TYR A 85 22.68 7.01 53.92
C TYR A 85 22.64 6.34 52.54
N LEU A 86 23.20 7.00 51.50
CA LEU A 86 23.39 6.39 50.18
C LEU A 86 24.21 5.10 50.28
N TRP A 87 25.36 5.14 50.98
CA TRP A 87 26.23 3.98 51.13
C TRP A 87 25.58 2.90 51.98
N GLN A 88 24.86 3.27 53.04
CA GLN A 88 24.13 2.31 53.86
C GLN A 88 23.17 1.47 52.99
N ARG A 89 22.34 2.11 52.15
CA ARG A 89 21.38 1.41 51.29
C ARG A 89 22.05 0.55 50.21
N VAL A 90 23.16 1.01 49.64
CA VAL A 90 23.92 0.22 48.66
C VAL A 90 24.58 -1.00 49.32
N SER A 91 25.20 -0.82 50.49
CA SER A 91 25.91 -1.90 51.21
C SER A 91 24.96 -2.93 51.85
N ASP A 92 23.78 -2.50 52.29
CA ASP A 92 22.70 -3.38 52.77
C ASP A 92 22.04 -4.18 51.63
N GLY A 93 22.31 -3.81 50.36
CA GLY A 93 21.72 -4.43 49.18
C GLY A 93 20.28 -3.98 48.90
N ASP A 94 19.81 -2.92 49.55
CA ASP A 94 18.46 -2.37 49.37
C ASP A 94 18.33 -1.60 48.06
N MET A 95 19.44 -1.05 47.54
CA MET A 95 19.46 -0.20 46.36
C MET A 95 20.50 -0.66 45.34
N PRO A 96 20.15 -0.78 44.04
CA PRO A 96 18.80 -0.67 43.47
C PRO A 96 17.81 -1.74 43.98
N PRO A 97 16.51 -1.41 44.03
CA PRO A 97 15.50 -2.30 44.61
C PRO A 97 15.29 -3.54 43.73
N GLU A 98 14.79 -4.63 44.33
CA GLU A 98 14.50 -5.86 43.59
C GLU A 98 13.47 -5.64 42.48
N LYS A 99 13.70 -6.27 41.33
CA LYS A 99 12.77 -6.24 40.19
C LYS A 99 12.22 -7.64 39.95
N GLN A 100 10.90 -7.81 40.02
CA GLN A 100 10.22 -9.11 39.87
C GLN A 100 10.77 -10.21 40.80
N GLY A 101 11.17 -9.83 42.03
CA GLY A 101 11.73 -10.75 43.03
C GLY A 101 13.19 -11.15 42.76
N GLN A 102 13.89 -10.48 41.84
CA GLN A 102 15.32 -10.65 41.62
C GLN A 102 16.11 -9.45 42.19
N PRO A 103 17.10 -9.69 43.07
CA PRO A 103 17.99 -8.65 43.58
C PRO A 103 18.69 -7.88 42.46
N GLN A 104 18.71 -6.55 42.57
CA GLN A 104 19.41 -5.65 41.63
C GLN A 104 20.65 -5.02 42.27
N THR A 105 21.18 -5.65 43.33
CA THR A 105 22.35 -5.20 44.08
C THR A 105 23.54 -4.91 43.18
N LEU A 106 24.26 -3.83 43.44
CA LEU A 106 25.47 -3.50 42.71
C LEU A 106 26.50 -4.65 42.76
N PRO A 107 27.20 -4.92 41.66
CA PRO A 107 28.41 -5.73 41.71
C PRO A 107 29.38 -5.17 42.76
N ALA A 108 30.07 -6.06 43.49
CA ALA A 108 30.96 -5.66 44.59
C ALA A 108 32.02 -4.62 44.19
N ALA A 109 32.48 -4.66 42.93
CA ALA A 109 33.42 -3.68 42.39
C ALA A 109 32.79 -2.28 42.23
N GLU A 110 31.54 -2.18 41.76
CA GLU A 110 30.81 -0.91 41.64
C GLU A 110 30.50 -0.32 43.03
N ALA A 111 30.06 -1.18 43.97
CA ALA A 111 29.81 -0.75 45.36
C ALA A 111 31.09 -0.22 46.02
N GLU A 112 32.22 -0.90 45.83
CA GLU A 112 33.51 -0.47 46.39
C GLU A 112 33.99 0.87 45.79
N LEU A 113 33.73 1.12 44.51
CA LEU A 113 34.01 2.42 43.89
C LEU A 113 33.19 3.55 44.54
N LEU A 114 31.89 3.34 44.80
CA LEU A 114 31.06 4.31 45.52
C LEU A 114 31.58 4.56 46.94
N ASN A 115 31.94 3.52 47.67
CA ASN A 115 32.52 3.63 49.01
C ASN A 115 33.83 4.45 49.00
N GLN A 116 34.75 4.14 48.10
CA GLN A 116 36.02 4.84 47.97
C GLN A 116 35.84 6.30 47.54
N TRP A 117 34.90 6.57 46.64
CA TRP A 117 34.55 7.94 46.25
C TRP A 117 34.08 8.75 47.45
N ILE A 118 33.13 8.22 48.25
CA ILE A 118 32.64 8.88 49.46
C ILE A 118 33.78 9.10 50.46
N ALA A 119 34.58 8.06 50.72
CA ALA A 119 35.73 8.12 51.65
C ALA A 119 36.79 9.15 51.22
N SER A 120 36.95 9.37 49.91
CA SER A 120 37.89 10.36 49.36
C SER A 120 37.37 11.80 49.36
N GLY A 121 36.20 12.04 49.95
CA GLY A 121 35.57 13.36 50.04
C GLY A 121 34.43 13.60 49.05
N ALA A 122 33.96 12.55 48.35
CA ALA A 122 32.87 12.61 47.38
C ALA A 122 33.07 13.72 46.32
N ASN A 123 34.29 13.84 45.79
CA ASN A 123 34.64 14.88 44.83
C ASN A 123 33.70 14.81 43.61
N TRP A 124 33.02 15.91 43.33
CA TRP A 124 32.09 16.06 42.22
C TRP A 124 32.55 17.26 41.37
N PRO A 125 32.69 17.14 40.05
CA PRO A 125 33.20 18.23 39.21
C PRO A 125 32.30 19.47 39.28
N GLN A 126 32.90 20.66 39.31
CA GLN A 126 32.13 21.90 39.38
C GLN A 126 31.17 22.02 38.19
N ASP A 127 29.93 22.44 38.44
CA ASP A 127 28.85 22.63 37.45
C ASP A 127 28.44 21.36 36.70
N ARG A 128 28.93 20.19 37.11
CA ARG A 128 28.52 18.91 36.53
C ARG A 128 27.13 18.54 36.99
N LYS A 129 26.20 18.46 36.05
CA LYS A 129 24.87 17.90 36.23
C LYS A 129 24.74 16.62 35.41
N LEU A 130 24.40 15.50 36.04
CA LEU A 130 24.08 14.24 35.37
C LEU A 130 22.72 14.39 34.69
N ASP A 131 22.69 14.25 33.37
CA ASP A 131 21.48 14.12 32.58
C ASP A 131 21.12 12.64 32.44
N LEU A 132 19.84 12.33 32.71
CA LEU A 132 19.25 11.00 32.57
C LEU A 132 19.68 10.33 31.27
N PHE A 133 19.67 11.06 30.16
CA PHE A 133 19.93 10.51 28.83
C PHE A 133 21.41 10.34 28.46
N GLU A 134 22.36 10.57 29.36
CA GLU A 134 23.79 10.42 29.04
C GLU A 134 24.24 8.98 28.78
N LYS A 135 23.70 8.03 29.54
CA LYS A 135 24.11 6.61 29.49
C LYS A 135 22.94 5.68 29.27
N THR A 136 23.22 4.61 28.54
CA THR A 136 22.32 3.47 28.32
C THR A 136 22.32 2.60 29.56
N ASN A 137 21.14 2.16 29.96
CA ASN A 137 20.95 1.24 31.08
C ASN A 137 20.08 0.04 30.65
N ALA A 138 19.66 -0.79 31.61
CA ALA A 138 18.90 -2.01 31.33
C ALA A 138 17.45 -1.78 30.85
N VAL A 139 16.93 -0.56 30.93
CA VAL A 139 15.54 -0.23 30.58
C VAL A 139 15.40 0.88 29.55
N ARG A 140 16.48 1.61 29.23
CA ARG A 140 16.47 2.78 28.35
C ARG A 140 17.83 3.00 27.67
N GLY A 141 17.79 3.49 26.43
CA GLY A 141 18.95 3.97 25.68
C GLY A 141 19.37 5.38 26.09
N GLY A 142 20.67 5.62 26.20
CA GLY A 142 21.27 6.94 26.34
C GLY A 142 21.85 7.45 25.03
N ARG A 143 22.46 8.64 25.06
CA ARG A 143 23.18 9.22 23.91
C ARG A 143 24.46 8.45 23.55
N ASP A 144 24.85 7.47 24.37
CA ASP A 144 25.87 6.45 24.09
C ASP A 144 25.33 5.22 23.33
N TRP A 145 24.03 5.21 22.98
CA TRP A 145 23.43 4.14 22.18
C TRP A 145 24.08 4.05 20.80
N TRP A 146 24.24 2.82 20.29
CA TRP A 146 25.07 2.51 19.13
C TRP A 146 24.68 3.33 17.88
N SER A 147 23.38 3.55 17.65
CA SER A 147 22.88 4.24 16.45
C SER A 147 23.09 5.74 16.49
N LEU A 148 23.30 6.30 17.68
CA LEU A 148 23.59 7.72 17.92
C LEU A 148 25.10 8.01 17.95
N GLN A 149 25.94 6.98 17.91
CA GLN A 149 27.39 7.17 17.82
C GLN A 149 27.78 7.57 16.39
N PRO A 150 28.81 8.41 16.20
CA PRO A 150 29.33 8.77 14.88
C PRO A 150 29.56 7.54 13.99
N VAL A 151 29.29 7.68 12.68
CA VAL A 151 29.59 6.63 11.70
C VAL A 151 31.10 6.48 11.58
N THR A 152 31.57 5.24 11.67
CA THR A 152 33.00 4.91 11.51
C THR A 152 33.28 4.32 10.14
N SER A 153 34.51 4.44 9.64
CA SER A 153 34.97 3.72 8.45
C SER A 153 35.81 2.52 8.91
N PRO A 154 35.21 1.35 9.18
CA PRO A 154 35.94 0.20 9.66
C PRO A 154 36.84 -0.38 8.57
N GLU A 155 37.95 -1.00 8.99
CA GLU A 155 38.80 -1.78 8.09
C GLU A 155 38.04 -3.02 7.58
N ILE A 156 38.24 -3.36 6.31
CA ILE A 156 37.66 -4.56 5.70
C ILE A 156 38.31 -5.79 6.35
N PRO A 157 37.52 -6.73 6.92
CA PRO A 157 38.06 -7.91 7.59
C PRO A 157 38.87 -8.79 6.63
N ALA A 158 40.03 -9.26 7.09
CA ALA A 158 40.77 -10.28 6.37
C ALA A 158 40.14 -11.66 6.61
N VAL A 159 39.72 -12.35 5.54
CA VAL A 159 39.13 -13.69 5.59
C VAL A 159 39.91 -14.65 4.69
N ASP A 160 40.03 -15.92 5.12
CA ASP A 160 40.74 -16.96 4.35
C ASP A 160 40.02 -17.31 3.04
N GLN A 161 38.70 -17.21 3.05
CA GLN A 161 37.82 -17.35 1.89
C GLN A 161 37.58 -15.96 1.32
N LEU A 162 38.49 -15.46 0.48
CA LEU A 162 38.22 -14.24 -0.26
C LEU A 162 37.09 -14.48 -1.26
N SER A 163 36.19 -13.52 -1.43
CA SER A 163 35.27 -13.56 -2.57
C SER A 163 36.10 -13.56 -3.86
N GLU A 164 35.74 -14.41 -4.82
CA GLU A 164 36.45 -14.51 -6.11
C GLU A 164 36.48 -13.16 -6.86
N ASP A 165 35.58 -12.25 -6.50
CA ASP A 165 35.33 -10.96 -7.15
C ASP A 165 35.91 -9.76 -6.39
N GLY A 166 36.42 -9.97 -5.16
CA GLY A 166 36.96 -8.88 -4.33
C GLY A 166 35.92 -7.90 -3.77
N ASN A 167 34.63 -8.24 -3.75
CA ASN A 167 33.59 -7.41 -3.16
C ASN A 167 33.73 -7.37 -1.61
N ALA A 168 33.83 -6.17 -1.05
CA ALA A 168 34.05 -5.96 0.38
C ALA A 168 32.89 -6.42 1.26
N ILE A 169 31.64 -6.39 0.77
CA ILE A 169 30.47 -6.90 1.51
C ILE A 169 30.70 -8.34 1.97
N ASP A 170 31.20 -9.18 1.05
CA ASP A 170 31.40 -10.60 1.32
C ASP A 170 32.45 -10.84 2.41
N ASN A 171 33.44 -9.96 2.56
CA ASN A 171 34.46 -10.08 3.60
C ASN A 171 33.85 -9.89 4.99
N PHE A 172 32.94 -8.92 5.16
CA PHE A 172 32.22 -8.73 6.42
C PHE A 172 31.28 -9.89 6.74
N ILE A 173 30.55 -10.39 5.74
CA ILE A 173 29.65 -11.53 5.89
C ILE A 173 30.43 -12.80 6.25
N TYR A 174 31.51 -13.11 5.52
CA TYR A 174 32.31 -14.31 5.77
C TYR A 174 33.05 -14.25 7.11
N ALA A 175 33.46 -13.06 7.57
CA ALA A 175 34.03 -12.91 8.91
C ALA A 175 33.02 -13.28 10.01
N GLU A 176 31.73 -12.94 9.83
CA GLU A 176 30.65 -13.36 10.73
C GLU A 176 30.39 -14.87 10.61
N LEU A 177 30.20 -15.39 9.40
CA LEU A 177 29.93 -16.81 9.18
C LEU A 177 31.02 -17.71 9.78
N ASN A 178 32.30 -17.34 9.59
CA ASN A 178 33.43 -18.07 10.18
C ASN A 178 33.38 -18.07 11.71
N ARG A 179 32.96 -16.97 12.33
CA ARG A 179 32.82 -16.89 13.80
C ARG A 179 31.69 -17.78 14.31
N GLN A 180 30.62 -17.91 13.54
CA GLN A 180 29.45 -18.74 13.86
C GLN A 180 29.61 -20.20 13.41
N ASN A 181 30.73 -20.56 12.78
CA ASN A 181 30.96 -21.87 12.15
C ASN A 181 29.92 -22.23 11.07
N LEU A 182 29.45 -21.22 10.34
CA LEU A 182 28.55 -21.35 9.20
C LEU A 182 29.32 -21.20 7.88
N THR A 183 28.71 -21.66 6.79
CA THR A 183 29.27 -21.52 5.43
C THR A 183 28.23 -20.91 4.50
N PRO A 184 28.64 -20.13 3.49
CA PRO A 184 27.71 -19.59 2.51
C PRO A 184 27.14 -20.70 1.60
N ALA A 185 25.92 -20.49 1.11
CA ALA A 185 25.28 -21.34 0.12
C ALA A 185 26.03 -21.26 -1.22
N PRO A 186 25.95 -22.32 -2.05
CA PRO A 186 26.48 -22.24 -3.41
C PRO A 186 25.77 -21.12 -4.20
N PRO A 187 26.41 -20.59 -5.26
CA PRO A 187 25.77 -19.62 -6.15
C PRO A 187 24.42 -20.13 -6.69
N ALA A 188 23.46 -19.22 -6.88
CA ALA A 188 22.17 -19.53 -7.50
C ALA A 188 22.35 -19.96 -8.96
N LYS A 189 21.41 -20.76 -9.48
CA LYS A 189 21.39 -21.10 -10.90
C LYS A 189 21.14 -19.85 -11.75
N SER A 190 21.67 -19.80 -12.97
CA SER A 190 21.59 -18.63 -13.85
C SER A 190 20.18 -18.03 -13.98
N ARG A 191 19.16 -18.86 -14.27
CA ARG A 191 17.77 -18.41 -14.32
C ARG A 191 17.25 -17.81 -13.00
N GLN A 192 17.53 -18.45 -11.87
CA GLN A 192 17.09 -17.95 -10.56
C GLN A 192 17.76 -16.60 -10.26
N LEU A 193 19.07 -16.52 -10.51
CA LEU A 193 19.84 -15.30 -10.30
C LEU A 193 19.35 -14.14 -11.18
N LEU A 194 19.12 -14.38 -12.48
CA LEU A 194 18.67 -13.33 -13.40
C LEU A 194 17.23 -12.90 -13.09
N ARG A 195 16.34 -13.85 -12.81
CA ARG A 195 14.97 -13.55 -12.37
C ARG A 195 14.97 -12.69 -11.10
N ARG A 196 15.80 -13.03 -10.11
CA ARG A 196 15.97 -12.24 -8.88
C ARG A 196 16.43 -10.82 -9.17
N LEU A 197 17.47 -10.67 -10.00
CA LEU A 197 18.01 -9.36 -10.38
C LEU A 197 16.95 -8.46 -11.03
N TYR A 198 16.18 -9.01 -11.96
CA TYR A 198 15.13 -8.29 -12.69
C TYR A 198 14.00 -7.82 -11.77
N TYR A 199 13.49 -8.68 -10.88
CA TYR A 199 12.46 -8.26 -9.92
C TYR A 199 12.99 -7.26 -8.88
N ASP A 200 14.26 -7.38 -8.46
CA ASP A 200 14.83 -6.46 -7.48
C ASP A 200 15.09 -5.07 -8.07
N LEU A 201 15.63 -5.01 -9.30
CA LEU A 201 15.97 -3.73 -9.91
C LEU A 201 14.79 -3.06 -10.60
N ILE A 202 13.95 -3.80 -11.32
CA ILE A 202 12.88 -3.19 -12.15
C ILE A 202 11.46 -3.73 -11.86
N GLY A 203 11.31 -4.75 -11.01
CA GLY A 203 10.00 -5.28 -10.61
C GLY A 203 9.27 -6.10 -11.68
N LEU A 204 9.94 -6.44 -12.77
CA LEU A 204 9.39 -7.20 -13.90
C LEU A 204 10.21 -8.47 -14.11
N PRO A 205 9.64 -9.55 -14.69
CA PRO A 205 10.43 -10.73 -15.06
C PRO A 205 11.32 -10.45 -16.28
N PRO A 206 12.47 -11.15 -16.43
CA PRO A 206 13.21 -11.17 -17.69
C PRO A 206 12.44 -11.90 -18.78
N THR A 207 12.65 -11.55 -20.05
CA THR A 207 12.08 -12.31 -21.17
C THR A 207 12.77 -13.68 -21.30
N ALA A 208 12.10 -14.62 -21.99
CA ALA A 208 12.66 -15.94 -22.24
C ALA A 208 13.96 -15.88 -23.06
N GLU A 209 14.07 -14.90 -23.96
CA GLU A 209 15.26 -14.65 -24.78
C GLU A 209 16.41 -14.12 -23.92
N GLN A 210 16.16 -13.12 -23.06
CA GLN A 210 17.17 -12.59 -22.13
C GLN A 210 17.72 -13.69 -21.21
N LEU A 211 16.84 -14.56 -20.72
CA LEU A 211 17.24 -15.73 -19.93
C LEU A 211 18.11 -16.70 -20.73
N ALA A 212 17.69 -17.07 -21.94
CA ALA A 212 18.43 -17.99 -22.79
C ALA A 212 19.82 -17.45 -23.17
N ASP A 213 19.91 -16.15 -23.48
CA ASP A 213 21.17 -15.49 -23.83
C ASP A 213 22.15 -15.48 -22.64
N PHE A 214 21.67 -15.20 -21.43
CA PHE A 214 22.49 -15.25 -20.22
C PHE A 214 22.91 -16.69 -19.87
N GLU A 215 22.00 -17.66 -20.01
CA GLU A 215 22.30 -19.08 -19.76
C GLU A 215 23.32 -19.67 -20.72
N ALA A 216 23.39 -19.15 -21.95
CA ALA A 216 24.37 -19.61 -22.94
C ALA A 216 25.82 -19.23 -22.56
N ASN A 217 26.02 -18.15 -21.81
CA ASN A 217 27.35 -17.72 -21.36
C ASN A 217 27.32 -17.01 -19.99
N PRO A 218 27.04 -17.74 -18.90
CA PRO A 218 26.93 -17.16 -17.57
C PRO A 218 28.32 -16.81 -17.04
N SER A 219 28.64 -15.51 -17.08
CA SER A 219 29.88 -14.96 -16.53
C SER A 219 29.58 -13.76 -15.66
N LEU A 220 30.50 -13.41 -14.76
CA LEU A 220 30.38 -12.24 -13.91
C LEU A 220 30.32 -10.94 -14.72
N THR A 221 31.06 -10.86 -15.83
CA THR A 221 31.00 -9.73 -16.75
C THR A 221 29.63 -9.62 -17.42
N ALA A 222 29.04 -10.74 -17.86
CA ALA A 222 27.69 -10.73 -18.42
C ALA A 222 26.66 -10.32 -17.37
N TYR A 223 26.81 -10.79 -16.13
CA TYR A 223 25.94 -10.39 -15.01
C TYR A 223 26.07 -8.90 -14.70
N GLU A 224 27.29 -8.37 -14.63
CA GLU A 224 27.54 -6.94 -14.41
C GLU A 224 26.91 -6.07 -15.50
N GLN A 225 26.99 -6.50 -16.77
CA GLN A 225 26.33 -5.82 -17.88
C GLN A 225 24.81 -5.76 -17.68
N GLN A 226 24.18 -6.85 -17.24
CA GLN A 226 22.75 -6.86 -16.92
C GLN A 226 22.42 -5.91 -15.76
N VAL A 227 23.26 -5.85 -14.72
CA VAL A 227 23.10 -4.89 -13.61
C VAL A 227 23.13 -3.45 -14.13
N ASP A 228 24.12 -3.10 -14.96
CA ASP A 228 24.27 -1.76 -15.50
C ASP A 228 23.11 -1.37 -16.43
N GLU A 229 22.64 -2.29 -17.28
CA GLU A 229 21.47 -2.09 -18.15
C GLU A 229 20.18 -1.85 -17.34
N LEU A 230 19.97 -2.62 -16.28
CA LEU A 230 18.78 -2.50 -15.43
C LEU A 230 18.82 -1.25 -14.54
N LEU A 231 19.98 -0.86 -14.01
CA LEU A 231 20.12 0.40 -13.24
C LEU A 231 19.95 1.65 -14.13
N ALA A 232 20.25 1.54 -15.42
CA ALA A 232 20.03 2.60 -16.40
C ALA A 232 18.59 2.62 -16.96
N SER A 233 17.82 1.55 -16.77
CA SER A 233 16.44 1.45 -17.24
C SER A 233 15.52 2.43 -16.48
N PRO A 234 14.59 3.12 -17.16
CA PRO A 234 13.57 3.94 -16.50
C PRO A 234 12.68 3.17 -15.51
N GLN A 235 12.51 1.86 -15.71
CA GLN A 235 11.73 1.00 -14.82
C GLN A 235 12.38 0.84 -13.44
N PHE A 236 13.68 1.14 -13.31
CA PHE A 236 14.37 1.19 -12.02
C PHE A 236 13.72 2.21 -11.09
N GLY A 237 13.52 3.44 -11.55
CA GLY A 237 12.84 4.49 -10.78
C GLY A 237 11.41 4.11 -10.41
N GLU A 238 10.65 3.50 -11.32
CA GLU A 238 9.30 3.01 -11.01
C GLU A 238 9.32 1.92 -9.92
N ARG A 239 10.27 0.98 -9.96
CA ARG A 239 10.41 -0.07 -8.95
C ARG A 239 10.76 0.50 -7.58
N TRP A 240 11.76 1.39 -7.54
CA TRP A 240 12.31 1.89 -6.28
C TRP A 240 11.49 3.02 -5.67
N ALA A 241 10.77 3.80 -6.49
CA ALA A 241 9.82 4.80 -6.01
C ALA A 241 8.74 4.17 -5.12
N ARG A 242 8.28 2.95 -5.43
CA ARG A 242 7.29 2.23 -4.60
C ARG A 242 7.70 2.19 -3.12
N TYR A 243 8.93 1.80 -2.82
CA TYR A 243 9.41 1.70 -1.44
C TYR A 243 9.42 3.06 -0.73
N TRP A 244 9.74 4.13 -1.45
CA TRP A 244 9.66 5.48 -0.90
C TRP A 244 8.21 5.93 -0.67
N LEU A 245 7.31 5.60 -1.58
CA LEU A 245 5.90 5.98 -1.51
C LEU A 245 5.17 5.31 -0.34
N ASP A 246 5.56 4.08 0.02
CA ASP A 246 5.11 3.38 1.23
C ASP A 246 5.49 4.16 2.51
N LEU A 247 6.72 4.69 2.58
CA LEU A 247 7.19 5.53 3.68
C LEU A 247 6.48 6.90 3.69
N ALA A 248 6.25 7.46 2.50
CA ALA A 248 5.64 8.77 2.32
C ALA A 248 4.12 8.77 2.51
N ARG A 249 3.50 7.59 2.69
CA ARG A 249 2.04 7.42 2.82
C ARG A 249 1.29 7.88 1.57
N PHE A 250 1.87 7.61 0.40
CA PHE A 250 1.29 8.09 -0.84
C PHE A 250 -0.09 7.49 -1.09
N ALA A 251 -1.06 8.34 -1.40
CA ALA A 251 -2.37 7.97 -1.91
C ALA A 251 -2.95 9.15 -2.68
N GLU A 252 -3.83 8.86 -3.64
CA GLU A 252 -4.49 9.88 -4.46
C GLU A 252 -5.59 10.62 -3.68
N THR A 253 -5.97 10.13 -2.51
CA THR A 253 -7.05 10.69 -1.69
C THR A 253 -6.66 10.91 -0.23
N SER A 254 -7.53 11.61 0.51
CA SER A 254 -7.28 12.11 1.87
C SER A 254 -7.64 11.15 3.00
N GLY A 255 -8.43 10.12 2.74
CA GLY A 255 -9.05 9.31 3.80
C GLY A 255 -10.24 10.04 4.43
N TYR A 256 -10.89 9.42 5.41
CA TYR A 256 -12.11 9.91 6.10
C TYR A 256 -13.41 9.82 5.27
N GLU A 257 -14.52 10.32 5.83
CA GLU A 257 -15.89 10.09 5.36
C GLU A 257 -16.14 10.53 3.92
N ARG A 258 -15.43 11.57 3.45
CA ARG A 258 -15.56 12.10 2.07
C ARG A 258 -14.46 11.67 1.13
N ASP A 259 -13.34 11.18 1.66
CA ASP A 259 -12.16 10.70 0.95
C ASP A 259 -11.77 11.55 -0.27
N GLN A 260 -11.59 12.86 -0.05
CA GLN A 260 -11.41 13.82 -1.14
C GLN A 260 -10.10 13.59 -1.91
N GLU A 261 -10.18 13.74 -3.23
CA GLU A 261 -9.07 13.61 -4.18
C GLU A 261 -8.05 14.74 -4.02
N LYS A 262 -6.76 14.37 -3.97
CA LYS A 262 -5.62 15.27 -3.90
C LYS A 262 -5.19 15.65 -5.31
N GLU A 263 -5.83 16.68 -5.86
CA GLU A 263 -5.54 17.15 -7.22
C GLU A 263 -4.02 17.39 -7.41
N TYR A 264 -3.48 16.85 -8.51
CA TYR A 264 -2.05 16.91 -8.89
C TYR A 264 -1.06 16.12 -8.02
N VAL A 265 -1.51 15.30 -7.05
CA VAL A 265 -0.58 14.55 -6.20
C VAL A 265 0.25 13.52 -6.97
N TRP A 266 -0.25 12.99 -8.09
CA TRP A 266 0.51 12.12 -8.99
C TRP A 266 1.85 12.72 -9.44
N LYS A 267 1.97 14.06 -9.52
CA LYS A 267 3.25 14.73 -9.82
C LYS A 267 4.33 14.44 -8.77
N TYR A 268 3.95 14.26 -7.50
CA TYR A 268 4.89 13.87 -6.44
C TYR A 268 5.47 12.48 -6.70
N ARG A 269 4.62 11.52 -7.07
CA ARG A 269 5.07 10.17 -7.44
C ARG A 269 6.06 10.23 -8.60
N ASP A 270 5.75 11.01 -9.63
CA ASP A 270 6.62 11.16 -10.80
C ASP A 270 7.94 11.83 -10.45
N TYR A 271 7.92 12.84 -9.57
CA TYR A 271 9.12 13.43 -9.01
C TYR A 271 10.02 12.38 -8.34
N VAL A 272 9.44 11.50 -7.51
CA VAL A 272 10.21 10.42 -6.85
C VAL A 272 10.80 9.44 -7.88
N ILE A 273 10.02 9.04 -8.89
CA ILE A 273 10.50 8.18 -9.99
C ILE A 273 11.69 8.82 -10.69
N ASN A 274 11.59 10.10 -11.02
CA ASN A 274 12.63 10.83 -11.74
C ASN A 274 13.88 11.03 -10.88
N ALA A 275 13.73 11.44 -9.62
CA ALA A 275 14.85 11.62 -8.69
C ALA A 275 15.68 10.34 -8.54
N ILE A 276 15.02 9.17 -8.46
CA ILE A 276 15.72 7.87 -8.39
C ILE A 276 16.37 7.51 -9.73
N ASN A 277 15.69 7.73 -10.85
CA ASN A 277 16.23 7.44 -12.18
C ASN A 277 17.45 8.30 -12.52
N GLU A 278 17.46 9.56 -12.08
CA GLU A 278 18.57 10.50 -12.25
C GLU A 278 19.70 10.28 -11.24
N ASP A 279 19.52 9.35 -10.29
CA ASP A 279 20.45 9.10 -9.18
C ASP A 279 20.73 10.39 -8.39
N LYS A 280 19.65 11.14 -8.09
CA LYS A 280 19.70 12.36 -7.29
C LYS A 280 20.38 12.04 -5.95
N PRO A 281 21.39 12.82 -5.53
CA PRO A 281 21.99 12.67 -4.21
C PRO A 281 20.90 12.60 -3.12
N TYR A 282 20.97 11.60 -2.25
CA TYR A 282 19.92 11.35 -1.27
C TYR A 282 19.76 12.51 -0.27
N ASP A 283 20.84 13.22 0.04
CA ASP A 283 20.82 14.45 0.81
C ASP A 283 20.03 15.57 0.11
N ASP A 284 20.27 15.81 -1.18
CA ASP A 284 19.47 16.76 -1.98
C ASP A 284 18.00 16.34 -2.03
N PHE A 285 17.72 15.05 -2.21
CA PHE A 285 16.36 14.52 -2.15
C PHE A 285 15.69 14.84 -0.80
N ILE A 286 16.35 14.63 0.33
CA ILE A 286 15.80 14.98 1.66
C ILE A 286 15.55 16.49 1.79
N LEU A 287 16.49 17.32 1.35
CA LEU A 287 16.37 18.78 1.37
C LEU A 287 15.12 19.23 0.60
N GLU A 288 14.90 18.69 -0.59
CA GLU A 288 13.74 19.01 -1.43
C GLU A 288 12.42 18.54 -0.79
N GLN A 289 12.39 17.35 -0.18
CA GLN A 289 11.18 16.79 0.46
C GLN A 289 10.65 17.66 1.61
N LEU A 290 11.54 18.26 2.40
CA LEU A 290 11.16 19.04 3.59
C LEU A 290 11.10 20.54 3.31
N ALA A 291 11.95 21.04 2.42
CA ALA A 291 12.23 22.46 2.29
C ALA A 291 12.48 22.91 0.83
N GLY A 292 12.01 22.17 -0.17
CA GLY A 292 12.23 22.50 -1.58
C GLY A 292 11.74 23.89 -2.00
N ASP A 293 10.71 24.44 -1.32
CA ASP A 293 10.25 25.82 -1.49
C ASP A 293 11.14 26.87 -0.80
N GLU A 294 11.98 26.48 0.16
CA GLU A 294 12.92 27.33 0.89
C GLU A 294 14.35 27.27 0.30
N LEU A 295 14.59 26.40 -0.68
CA LEU A 295 15.90 26.26 -1.31
C LEU A 295 16.29 27.49 -2.14
N PRO A 296 17.57 27.92 -2.11
CA PRO A 296 18.05 29.04 -2.94
C PRO A 296 17.83 28.84 -4.45
N ASN A 297 17.83 27.59 -4.91
CA ASN A 297 17.61 27.16 -6.29
C ASN A 297 16.19 26.60 -6.50
N ARG A 298 15.18 27.16 -5.81
CA ARG A 298 13.76 26.80 -5.94
C ARG A 298 13.30 26.71 -7.41
N THR A 299 12.57 25.65 -7.73
CA THR A 299 11.95 25.30 -9.02
C THR A 299 10.55 24.72 -8.81
N GLU A 300 9.76 24.50 -9.87
CA GLU A 300 8.48 23.76 -9.74
C GLU A 300 8.71 22.35 -9.17
N GLU A 301 9.77 21.66 -9.60
CA GLU A 301 10.11 20.31 -9.15
C GLU A 301 10.40 20.25 -7.64
N THR A 302 11.22 21.17 -7.13
CA THR A 302 11.50 21.25 -5.68
C THR A 302 10.25 21.59 -4.87
N VAL A 303 9.30 22.37 -5.41
CA VAL A 303 8.00 22.62 -4.75
C VAL A 303 7.07 21.39 -4.84
N ILE A 304 7.14 20.59 -5.90
CA ILE A 304 6.43 19.30 -5.97
C ILE A 304 6.94 18.36 -4.86
N ALA A 305 8.25 18.34 -4.61
CA ALA A 305 8.86 17.50 -3.58
C ALA A 305 8.32 17.79 -2.16
N THR A 306 7.96 19.03 -1.85
CA THR A 306 7.38 19.38 -0.53
C THR A 306 5.98 18.81 -0.32
N GLY A 307 5.38 18.22 -1.35
CA GLY A 307 4.13 17.45 -1.27
C GLY A 307 4.18 16.33 -0.22
N PHE A 308 5.36 15.81 0.14
CA PHE A 308 5.56 14.86 1.24
C PHE A 308 4.88 15.28 2.55
N LEU A 309 4.92 16.58 2.86
CA LEU A 309 4.31 17.14 4.07
C LEU A 309 2.77 17.15 4.03
N ARG A 310 2.17 16.83 2.88
CA ARG A 310 0.71 16.82 2.63
C ARG A 310 0.13 15.45 2.30
N LEU A 311 0.96 14.41 2.17
CA LEU A 311 0.50 13.08 1.74
C LEU A 311 -0.33 12.32 2.79
N GLY A 312 -0.22 12.72 4.06
CA GLY A 312 -0.99 12.16 5.17
C GLY A 312 -2.50 12.24 4.98
N THR A 313 -3.24 11.73 5.95
CA THR A 313 -4.70 11.82 5.91
C THR A 313 -5.16 13.26 6.18
N TRP A 314 -6.32 13.64 5.65
CA TRP A 314 -6.90 14.95 5.90
C TRP A 314 -8.40 14.85 6.16
N ASN A 315 -8.81 15.31 7.35
CA ASN A 315 -10.19 15.44 7.79
C ASN A 315 -10.70 16.87 7.53
N ASP A 316 -11.78 16.98 6.76
CA ASP A 316 -12.39 18.27 6.39
C ASP A 316 -13.39 18.79 7.43
N GLU A 317 -13.88 17.93 8.31
CA GLU A 317 -14.83 18.26 9.38
C GLU A 317 -14.38 17.66 10.73
N PRO A 318 -13.23 18.10 11.27
CA PRO A 318 -12.76 17.62 12.56
C PRO A 318 -13.72 18.04 13.69
N ASN A 319 -14.02 17.09 14.59
CA ASN A 319 -14.86 17.34 15.77
C ASN A 319 -14.28 18.41 16.71
N ASP A 320 -12.96 18.43 16.90
CA ASP A 320 -12.21 19.47 17.63
C ASP A 320 -11.08 20.00 16.72
N PRO A 321 -11.27 21.16 16.05
CA PRO A 321 -10.28 21.77 15.18
C PRO A 321 -8.90 21.98 15.82
N GLN A 322 -8.87 22.24 17.13
CA GLN A 322 -7.63 22.50 17.84
C GLN A 322 -6.85 21.21 18.08
N GLU A 323 -7.54 20.11 18.41
CA GLU A 323 -6.90 18.80 18.55
C GLU A 323 -6.38 18.31 17.20
N TYR A 324 -7.18 18.44 16.14
CA TYR A 324 -6.81 18.06 14.79
C TYR A 324 -5.55 18.79 14.28
N LYS A 325 -5.36 20.06 14.65
CA LYS A 325 -4.12 20.82 14.35
C LYS A 325 -2.87 20.10 14.88
N TYR A 326 -2.93 19.56 16.11
CA TYR A 326 -1.82 18.82 16.71
C TYR A 326 -1.69 17.40 16.18
N GLU A 327 -2.78 16.74 15.80
CA GLU A 327 -2.74 15.45 15.09
C GLU A 327 -2.01 15.58 13.75
N ARG A 328 -2.26 16.64 12.97
CA ARG A 328 -1.53 16.91 11.72
C ARG A 328 -0.03 17.12 11.94
N LEU A 329 0.34 17.84 13.01
CA LEU A 329 1.75 18.02 13.39
C LEU A 329 2.39 16.71 13.79
N GLU A 330 1.69 15.90 14.57
CA GLU A 330 2.17 14.59 14.96
C GLU A 330 2.42 13.72 13.73
N ASP A 331 1.53 13.72 12.73
CA ASP A 331 1.71 12.97 11.49
C ASP A 331 2.96 13.41 10.70
N MET A 332 3.20 14.72 10.58
CA MET A 332 4.40 15.25 9.91
C MET A 332 5.69 14.91 10.67
N VAL A 333 5.68 15.03 12.00
CA VAL A 333 6.80 14.61 12.85
C VAL A 333 7.04 13.11 12.72
N HIS A 334 5.97 12.31 12.71
CA HIS A 334 6.04 10.86 12.60
C HIS A 334 6.64 10.42 11.26
N ALA A 335 6.16 10.96 10.14
CA ALA A 335 6.72 10.66 8.83
C ALA A 335 8.19 11.04 8.75
N THR A 336 8.50 12.27 9.12
CA THR A 336 9.85 12.82 8.98
C THR A 336 10.84 12.02 9.83
N SER A 337 10.53 11.79 11.11
CA SER A 337 11.43 11.07 12.02
C SER A 337 11.56 9.58 11.65
N SER A 338 10.47 8.92 11.26
CA SER A 338 10.54 7.51 10.88
C SER A 338 11.26 7.34 9.54
N ALA A 339 10.93 8.16 8.53
CA ALA A 339 11.52 8.08 7.20
C ALA A 339 13.01 8.44 7.23
N PHE A 340 13.44 9.53 7.87
CA PHE A 340 14.83 9.98 7.71
C PHE A 340 15.78 9.61 8.86
N LEU A 341 15.24 9.36 10.06
CA LEU A 341 16.05 9.09 11.25
C LEU A 341 15.86 7.67 11.79
N GLY A 342 14.83 6.94 11.35
CA GLY A 342 14.50 5.63 11.89
C GLY A 342 14.20 5.68 13.40
N LEU A 343 13.60 6.76 13.89
CA LEU A 343 13.27 6.97 15.31
C LEU A 343 11.80 7.34 15.49
N THR A 344 11.24 6.98 16.65
CA THR A 344 9.84 7.23 17.02
C THR A 344 9.65 8.56 17.78
N VAL A 345 10.08 9.69 17.20
CA VAL A 345 10.03 11.01 17.87
C VAL A 345 8.60 11.40 18.27
N LYS A 346 7.57 11.00 17.51
CA LYS A 346 6.16 11.26 17.85
C LYS A 346 5.76 10.79 19.25
N CYS A 347 6.39 9.72 19.76
CA CYS A 347 6.05 9.15 21.06
C CYS A 347 6.46 10.09 22.21
N ALA A 348 7.31 11.08 21.95
CA ALA A 348 7.66 12.11 22.90
C ALA A 348 6.66 13.30 22.94
N ARG A 349 5.51 13.22 22.26
CA ARG A 349 4.48 14.29 22.29
C ARG A 349 3.97 14.58 23.71
N CYS A 350 3.65 13.53 24.46
CA CYS A 350 2.96 13.68 25.75
C CYS A 350 3.91 13.80 26.94
N HIS A 351 5.08 13.18 26.86
CA HIS A 351 6.14 13.16 27.87
C HIS A 351 7.45 12.73 27.19
N ASP A 352 8.58 12.79 27.89
CA ASP A 352 9.85 12.30 27.36
C ASP A 352 9.74 10.85 26.84
N HIS A 353 10.43 10.53 25.75
CA HIS A 353 10.33 9.19 25.17
C HIS A 353 10.69 8.11 26.19
N LYS A 354 9.84 7.10 26.30
CA LYS A 354 9.93 6.08 27.35
C LYS A 354 11.28 5.32 27.35
N PHE A 355 11.86 5.11 26.18
CA PHE A 355 13.01 4.22 26.00
C PHE A 355 14.23 4.88 25.35
N ASP A 356 14.06 6.05 24.74
CA ASP A 356 15.08 6.66 23.88
C ASP A 356 15.44 8.03 24.42
N PRO A 357 16.62 8.57 24.12
CA PRO A 357 17.08 9.84 24.67
C PRO A 357 16.43 11.07 24.05
N ILE A 358 15.12 11.01 23.78
CA ILE A 358 14.33 12.03 23.11
C ILE A 358 13.44 12.72 24.15
N ALA A 359 13.80 13.94 24.52
CA ALA A 359 12.99 14.74 25.43
C ALA A 359 11.69 15.20 24.77
N GLN A 360 10.66 15.49 25.55
CA GLN A 360 9.39 16.03 25.06
C GLN A 360 9.60 17.32 24.27
N VAL A 361 10.52 18.18 24.73
CA VAL A 361 10.88 19.41 24.03
C VAL A 361 11.42 19.16 22.62
N ASP A 362 12.09 18.03 22.36
CA ASP A 362 12.59 17.69 21.03
C ASP A 362 11.46 17.36 20.05
N TYR A 363 10.36 16.75 20.51
CA TYR A 363 9.16 16.60 19.69
C TYR A 363 8.64 17.97 19.24
N TYR A 364 8.50 18.92 20.18
CA TYR A 364 7.99 20.25 19.87
C TYR A 364 8.96 21.10 19.05
N ARG A 365 10.28 20.91 19.21
CA ARG A 365 11.30 21.52 18.35
C ARG A 365 11.14 21.07 16.90
N MET A 366 10.99 19.76 16.66
CA MET A 366 10.70 19.26 15.31
C MET A 366 9.36 19.80 14.80
N ALA A 367 8.30 19.75 15.61
CA ALA A 367 6.97 20.26 15.24
C ALA A 367 7.00 21.76 14.90
N SER A 368 7.88 22.54 15.55
CA SER A 368 8.05 23.99 15.28
C SER A 368 8.50 24.30 13.84
N CYS A 369 9.08 23.32 13.15
CA CYS A 369 9.47 23.43 11.74
C CYS A 369 8.26 23.39 10.81
N PHE A 370 7.18 22.71 11.19
CA PHE A 370 5.95 22.60 10.38
C PHE A 370 4.86 23.58 10.83
N TRP A 371 5.04 24.21 11.99
CA TRP A 371 4.05 25.06 12.66
C TRP A 371 3.65 26.30 11.84
N ALA A 372 4.55 26.81 10.99
CA ALA A 372 4.31 27.98 10.15
C ALA A 372 3.52 27.68 8.86
N GLY A 373 3.33 26.41 8.51
CA GLY A 373 2.56 26.03 7.34
C GLY A 373 1.04 25.95 7.61
N PRO A 374 0.24 25.60 6.58
CA PRO A 374 -1.22 25.51 6.67
C PRO A 374 -1.69 24.26 7.43
N ILE A 375 -1.48 24.25 8.74
CA ILE A 375 -1.88 23.16 9.64
C ILE A 375 -3.29 23.31 10.20
N GLU A 376 -3.83 24.54 10.22
CA GLU A 376 -5.20 24.80 10.66
C GLU A 376 -6.22 24.37 9.58
N PRO A 377 -7.48 24.08 9.95
CA PRO A 377 -8.54 23.87 8.96
C PRO A 377 -8.68 25.10 8.06
N ARG A 378 -8.50 24.91 6.75
CA ARG A 378 -8.68 25.94 5.71
C ARG A 378 -9.77 25.49 4.73
N ASP A 379 -9.91 26.21 3.62
CA ASP A 379 -10.82 25.88 2.52
C ASP A 379 -10.66 24.40 2.13
N SER A 380 -11.80 23.69 2.10
CA SER A 380 -11.82 22.26 1.78
C SER A 380 -11.38 21.98 0.34
N LYS A 381 -11.52 22.95 -0.58
CA LYS A 381 -10.98 22.84 -1.93
C LYS A 381 -9.46 22.73 -1.98
N LEU A 382 -8.77 23.23 -0.95
CA LEU A 382 -7.32 23.16 -0.85
C LEU A 382 -6.86 21.97 0.00
N LEU A 383 -7.79 21.14 0.50
CA LEU A 383 -7.49 20.07 1.46
C LEU A 383 -6.65 20.58 2.64
N GLY A 384 -6.99 21.79 3.12
CA GLY A 384 -6.26 22.44 4.21
C GLY A 384 -4.83 22.89 3.86
N GLY A 385 -4.41 22.88 2.60
CA GLY A 385 -3.06 23.28 2.15
C GLY A 385 -2.96 24.73 1.66
N PRO A 386 -1.80 25.11 1.09
CA PRO A 386 -1.57 26.44 0.56
C PRO A 386 -2.26 26.67 -0.79
N THR A 387 -2.49 27.94 -1.15
CA THR A 387 -2.96 28.34 -2.49
C THR A 387 -1.82 28.30 -3.52
N SER A 388 -2.13 28.32 -4.82
CA SER A 388 -1.10 28.48 -5.86
C SER A 388 -0.32 29.79 -5.76
N GLU A 389 -0.96 30.86 -5.26
CA GLU A 389 -0.31 32.17 -5.05
C GLU A 389 0.69 32.09 -3.90
N GLU A 390 0.32 31.43 -2.79
CA GLU A 390 1.21 31.16 -1.66
C GLU A 390 2.38 30.25 -2.10
N LEU A 391 2.08 29.19 -2.88
CA LEU A 391 3.10 28.30 -3.42
C LEU A 391 3.98 28.96 -4.47
N GLY A 392 3.51 30.00 -5.15
CA GLY A 392 4.18 30.62 -6.31
C GLY A 392 4.30 29.71 -7.54
N VAL A 393 3.52 28.63 -7.60
CA VAL A 393 3.41 27.69 -8.73
C VAL A 393 1.98 27.17 -8.82
N ASP A 394 1.48 26.99 -10.04
CA ASP A 394 0.14 26.47 -10.29
C ASP A 394 0.13 24.96 -10.47
N ARG A 395 -0.99 24.30 -10.15
CA ARG A 395 -1.23 22.87 -10.40
C ARG A 395 -0.19 21.95 -9.75
N VAL A 396 0.14 22.23 -8.48
CA VAL A 396 1.09 21.46 -7.67
C VAL A 396 0.49 21.18 -6.30
N PHE A 397 0.58 19.92 -5.85
CA PHE A 397 0.21 19.52 -4.50
C PHE A 397 1.40 19.71 -3.54
N GLY A 398 1.83 20.95 -3.34
CA GLY A 398 3.03 21.31 -2.56
C GLY A 398 2.72 21.92 -1.20
N TRP A 399 3.77 22.20 -0.43
CA TRP A 399 3.75 22.86 0.88
C TRP A 399 4.65 24.11 0.89
N THR A 400 4.24 25.11 1.66
CA THR A 400 5.03 26.31 2.00
C THR A 400 4.60 26.83 3.37
N ASP A 401 5.48 27.55 4.05
CA ASP A 401 5.09 28.37 5.21
C ASP A 401 4.17 29.51 4.76
N LEU A 402 3.28 29.96 5.64
CA LEU A 402 2.34 31.06 5.38
C LEU A 402 2.92 32.45 5.68
N GLY A 403 4.10 32.49 6.31
CA GLY A 403 4.82 33.72 6.58
C GLY A 403 6.10 33.48 7.36
N ARG A 404 6.97 34.49 7.35
CA ARG A 404 8.24 34.52 8.12
C ARG A 404 8.07 34.61 9.63
N GLU A 405 6.93 35.11 10.10
CA GLU A 405 6.60 35.25 11.52
C GLU A 405 5.42 34.32 11.84
N VAL A 406 5.58 33.52 12.89
CA VAL A 406 4.60 32.53 13.32
C VAL A 406 4.33 32.70 14.81
N SER A 407 3.10 32.39 15.24
CA SER A 407 2.75 32.36 16.66
C SER A 407 3.61 31.35 17.44
N ASP A 408 3.84 31.63 18.72
CA ASP A 408 4.58 30.74 19.61
C ASP A 408 3.96 29.33 19.65
N LEU A 409 4.82 28.32 19.57
CA LEU A 409 4.45 26.94 19.83
C LEU A 409 4.78 26.63 21.29
N HIS A 410 3.79 26.13 22.03
CA HIS A 410 3.95 25.73 23.42
C HIS A 410 4.13 24.22 23.54
N LEU A 411 4.95 23.80 24.50
CA LEU A 411 4.93 22.42 25.00
C LEU A 411 3.55 22.17 25.63
N LEU A 412 2.96 20.98 25.41
CA LEU A 412 1.67 20.64 25.99
C LEU A 412 1.83 19.66 27.16
N LYS A 413 1.21 19.98 28.30
CA LYS A 413 1.20 19.05 29.44
C LYS A 413 0.45 17.79 29.05
N LYS A 414 1.13 16.64 29.07
CA LYS A 414 0.57 15.34 28.65
C LYS A 414 0.06 15.32 27.20
N GLY A 415 0.54 16.23 26.36
CA GLY A 415 0.10 16.32 24.96
C GLY A 415 -1.26 16.99 24.75
N GLU A 416 -1.89 17.50 25.82
CA GLU A 416 -3.25 18.04 25.78
C GLU A 416 -3.27 19.48 25.25
N ALA A 417 -3.93 19.71 24.11
CA ALA A 417 -3.95 21.01 23.42
C ALA A 417 -4.48 22.18 24.26
N LYS A 418 -5.29 21.88 25.29
CA LYS A 418 -5.92 22.86 26.20
C LYS A 418 -5.03 23.22 27.40
N HIS A 419 -3.87 22.57 27.56
CA HIS A 419 -2.96 22.78 28.69
C HIS A 419 -1.55 23.14 28.21
N PRO A 420 -1.35 24.32 27.58
CA PRO A 420 -0.02 24.78 27.19
C PRO A 420 0.86 25.04 28.42
N ALA A 421 2.15 24.79 28.24
CA ALA A 421 3.22 25.06 29.20
C ALA A 421 4.14 26.15 28.64
N GLU A 422 5.45 26.00 28.80
CA GLU A 422 6.46 26.92 28.26
C GLU A 422 6.44 27.00 26.73
N VAL A 423 6.85 28.17 26.22
CA VAL A 423 7.12 28.39 24.80
C VAL A 423 8.37 27.57 24.43
N VAL A 424 8.31 26.90 23.28
CA VAL A 424 9.41 26.10 22.75
C VAL A 424 10.22 26.93 21.77
N GLU A 425 11.48 27.17 22.13
CA GLU A 425 12.45 27.80 21.23
C GLU A 425 12.80 26.85 20.06
N PRO A 426 12.68 27.30 18.80
CA PRO A 426 13.07 26.52 17.63
C PRO A 426 14.57 26.17 17.68
N ALA A 427 14.88 24.87 17.57
CA ALA A 427 16.24 24.37 17.71
C ALA A 427 16.37 22.96 17.11
N HIS A 428 17.61 22.55 16.87
CA HIS A 428 17.97 21.18 16.58
C HIS A 428 17.69 20.24 17.77
N LEU A 429 17.55 18.94 17.48
CA LEU A 429 17.16 17.94 18.49
C LEU A 429 18.32 17.60 19.42
N SER A 430 18.05 17.55 20.72
CA SER A 430 19.08 17.44 21.76
C SER A 430 19.70 16.05 21.94
N PHE A 431 19.14 15.03 21.29
CA PHE A 431 19.68 13.67 21.36
C PHE A 431 20.96 13.48 20.53
N LEU A 432 21.32 14.44 19.66
CA LEU A 432 22.64 14.56 19.02
C LEU A 432 23.36 15.83 19.49
N PRO A 433 24.08 15.80 20.63
CA PRO A 433 24.65 17.01 21.24
C PRO A 433 25.62 17.78 20.34
N ALA A 434 26.35 17.08 19.45
CA ALA A 434 27.29 17.70 18.51
C ALA A 434 26.61 18.64 17.50
N LEU A 435 25.31 18.44 17.24
CA LEU A 435 24.51 19.21 16.32
C LEU A 435 23.38 19.99 17.01
N ALA A 436 23.31 19.93 18.34
CA ALA A 436 22.27 20.60 19.10
C ALA A 436 22.56 22.12 19.19
N GLY A 437 21.55 22.92 18.95
CA GLY A 437 21.66 24.39 19.02
C GLY A 437 20.39 25.07 18.52
N PRO A 438 20.19 26.36 18.87
CA PRO A 438 19.06 27.14 18.37
C PRO A 438 19.12 27.27 16.84
N PHE A 439 17.97 27.46 16.22
CA PHE A 439 17.91 27.84 14.81
C PHE A 439 18.34 29.29 14.60
N ASP A 440 18.98 29.53 13.47
CA ASP A 440 19.24 30.88 12.98
C ASP A 440 17.91 31.56 12.58
N PRO A 441 17.79 32.88 12.79
CA PRO A 441 16.64 33.62 12.29
C PRO A 441 16.60 33.59 10.75
N PRO A 442 15.41 33.61 10.13
CA PRO A 442 15.31 33.62 8.67
C PRO A 442 15.95 34.88 8.08
N ALA A 443 16.40 34.79 6.82
CA ALA A 443 16.95 35.94 6.10
C ALA A 443 15.97 37.13 6.06
N GLU A 444 16.47 38.38 6.03
CA GLU A 444 15.62 39.59 6.12
C GLU A 444 14.53 39.66 5.05
N ASN A 445 14.77 39.08 3.87
CA ASN A 445 13.87 39.03 2.72
C ASN A 445 13.17 37.67 2.53
N ALA A 446 13.33 36.72 3.47
CA ALA A 446 12.65 35.44 3.42
C ALA A 446 11.14 35.63 3.57
N THR A 447 10.38 34.80 2.84
CA THR A 447 8.92 34.72 2.94
C THR A 447 8.46 33.61 3.88
N THR A 448 9.36 32.68 4.23
CA THR A 448 9.13 31.56 5.14
C THR A 448 9.94 31.71 6.42
N THR A 449 9.77 30.78 7.37
CA THR A 449 10.56 30.77 8.62
C THR A 449 11.96 30.16 8.44
N GLU A 450 12.23 29.51 7.31
CA GLU A 450 13.46 28.75 7.00
C GLU A 450 13.79 27.62 8.01
N ARG A 451 12.85 27.29 8.91
CA ARG A 451 13.04 26.24 9.92
C ARG A 451 13.07 24.84 9.31
N ARG A 452 12.29 24.62 8.23
CA ARG A 452 12.29 23.32 7.53
C ARG A 452 13.62 23.10 6.84
N LEU A 453 14.19 24.13 6.21
CA LEU A 453 15.52 24.06 5.61
C LEU A 453 16.61 23.75 6.64
N GLN A 454 16.54 24.38 7.83
CA GLN A 454 17.48 24.10 8.92
C GLN A 454 17.34 22.67 9.46
N LEU A 455 16.11 22.18 9.66
CA LEU A 455 15.87 20.78 10.01
C LEU A 455 16.41 19.82 8.94
N ALA A 456 16.14 20.09 7.67
CA ALA A 456 16.59 19.24 6.57
C ALA A 456 18.12 19.17 6.50
N ARG A 457 18.82 20.31 6.67
CA ARG A 457 20.29 20.37 6.77
C ARG A 457 20.82 19.56 7.96
N TRP A 458 20.14 19.60 9.10
CA TRP A 458 20.52 18.80 10.27
C TRP A 458 20.32 17.29 10.07
N ILE A 459 19.30 16.90 9.30
CA ILE A 459 19.06 15.49 8.95
C ILE A 459 20.21 14.97 8.07
N VAL A 460 20.65 15.76 7.07
CA VAL A 460 21.67 15.33 6.10
C VAL A 460 23.11 15.64 6.51
N ASP A 461 23.33 16.25 7.69
CA ASP A 461 24.68 16.55 8.19
C ASP A 461 25.49 15.25 8.35
N GLU A 462 26.74 15.22 7.90
CA GLU A 462 27.61 14.03 7.97
C GLU A 462 27.87 13.57 9.42
N GLN A 463 27.70 14.45 10.40
CA GLN A 463 27.79 14.12 11.82
C GLN A 463 26.49 13.53 12.38
N ASN A 464 25.40 13.54 11.61
CA ASN A 464 24.17 12.84 11.93
C ASN A 464 24.30 11.37 11.51
N PRO A 465 24.44 10.43 12.46
CA PRO A 465 24.78 9.07 12.11
C PRO A 465 23.57 8.23 11.67
N LEU A 466 22.35 8.73 11.88
CA LEU A 466 21.12 7.97 11.65
C LEU A 466 20.80 7.90 10.17
N THR A 467 20.79 9.05 9.48
CA THR A 467 20.35 9.15 8.08
C THR A 467 21.10 8.23 7.12
N PRO A 468 22.44 8.18 7.08
CA PRO A 468 23.14 7.27 6.18
C PRO A 468 22.95 5.80 6.60
N ARG A 469 22.86 5.47 7.90
CA ARG A 469 22.59 4.10 8.36
C ARG A 469 21.19 3.63 7.99
N VAL A 470 20.19 4.48 8.14
CA VAL A 470 18.77 4.16 7.90
C VAL A 470 18.55 3.88 6.41
N VAL A 471 19.03 4.75 5.52
CA VAL A 471 18.83 4.55 4.07
C VAL A 471 19.56 3.30 3.57
N VAL A 472 20.82 3.09 3.99
CA VAL A 472 21.58 1.89 3.63
C VAL A 472 20.91 0.62 4.14
N ASN A 473 20.37 0.63 5.36
CA ASN A 473 19.66 -0.52 5.91
C ASN A 473 18.42 -0.86 5.09
N ARG A 474 17.70 0.14 4.56
CA ARG A 474 16.54 -0.08 3.68
C ARG A 474 16.94 -0.60 2.30
N LEU A 475 18.00 -0.04 1.71
CA LEU A 475 18.55 -0.56 0.45
C LEU A 475 18.93 -2.04 0.60
N TRP A 476 19.59 -2.39 1.70
CA TRP A 476 19.88 -3.77 2.05
C TRP A 476 18.58 -4.59 2.24
N GLN A 477 17.62 -4.09 3.00
CA GLN A 477 16.35 -4.76 3.26
C GLN A 477 15.64 -5.16 1.96
N HIS A 478 15.55 -4.26 0.97
CA HIS A 478 14.81 -4.53 -0.25
C HIS A 478 15.51 -5.55 -1.17
N HIS A 479 16.85 -5.58 -1.19
CA HIS A 479 17.62 -6.59 -1.94
C HIS A 479 17.66 -7.96 -1.27
N PHE A 480 17.83 -7.99 0.06
CA PHE A 480 18.08 -9.23 0.81
C PHE A 480 16.84 -9.78 1.53
N GLY A 481 15.73 -9.03 1.52
CA GLY A 481 14.44 -9.38 2.14
C GLY A 481 14.32 -9.07 3.63
N ALA A 482 15.38 -8.56 4.28
CA ALA A 482 15.36 -8.08 5.66
C ALA A 482 16.55 -7.11 5.88
N GLY A 483 16.43 -6.15 6.79
CA GLY A 483 17.51 -5.22 7.11
C GLY A 483 18.64 -5.87 7.94
N LEU A 484 19.83 -5.24 7.94
CA LEU A 484 20.89 -5.53 8.91
C LEU A 484 20.42 -5.24 10.35
N VAL A 485 19.63 -4.17 10.47
CA VAL A 485 18.70 -3.86 11.57
C VAL A 485 17.30 -4.24 11.11
N ARG A 486 16.68 -5.23 11.75
CA ARG A 486 15.38 -5.77 11.34
C ARG A 486 14.18 -4.91 11.74
N SER A 487 14.41 -3.82 12.45
CA SER A 487 13.41 -2.80 12.78
C SER A 487 13.70 -1.52 11.97
N PRO A 488 13.34 -1.45 10.68
CA PRO A 488 13.81 -0.40 9.77
C PRO A 488 13.37 1.04 10.16
N ASN A 489 12.30 1.19 10.94
CA ASN A 489 11.84 2.48 11.48
C ASN A 489 12.13 2.67 12.99
N ASN A 490 12.92 1.79 13.60
CA ASN A 490 13.30 1.91 15.01
C ASN A 490 14.75 1.48 15.23
N PHE A 491 15.65 2.46 15.25
CA PHE A 491 17.07 2.34 15.59
C PHE A 491 17.32 2.68 17.07
N GLY A 492 16.25 2.94 17.83
CA GLY A 492 16.26 3.21 19.25
C GLY A 492 16.49 1.96 20.10
N PHE A 493 16.32 2.09 21.41
CA PHE A 493 16.61 1.08 22.42
C PHE A 493 15.77 -0.20 22.27
N THR A 494 14.50 -0.05 21.88
CA THR A 494 13.60 -1.19 21.67
C THR A 494 13.70 -1.78 20.26
N GLY A 495 14.49 -1.16 19.39
CA GLY A 495 14.81 -1.67 18.08
C GLY A 495 15.81 -2.82 18.13
N ASP A 496 15.88 -3.56 17.03
CA ASP A 496 16.89 -4.57 16.82
C ASP A 496 18.27 -3.92 16.70
N GLN A 497 19.29 -4.55 17.30
CA GLN A 497 20.67 -4.16 17.04
C GLN A 497 21.15 -4.75 15.70
N PRO A 498 22.10 -4.06 15.02
CA PRO A 498 22.63 -4.55 13.76
C PRO A 498 23.35 -5.88 13.95
N THR A 499 23.06 -6.83 13.08
CA THR A 499 23.78 -8.11 13.04
C THR A 499 25.25 -7.94 12.62
N HIS A 500 25.50 -6.98 11.72
CA HIS A 500 26.82 -6.66 11.19
C HIS A 500 27.08 -5.15 11.33
N PRO A 501 27.36 -4.64 12.55
CA PRO A 501 27.52 -3.20 12.79
C PRO A 501 28.62 -2.57 11.92
N GLN A 502 29.73 -3.28 11.73
CA GLN A 502 30.83 -2.78 10.88
C GLN A 502 30.44 -2.72 9.40
N LEU A 503 29.66 -3.67 8.90
CA LEU A 503 29.17 -3.62 7.52
C LEU A 503 28.20 -2.45 7.32
N LEU A 504 27.30 -2.22 8.27
CA LEU A 504 26.37 -1.09 8.24
C LEU A 504 27.11 0.25 8.18
N ASP A 505 28.09 0.44 9.07
CA ASP A 505 28.92 1.65 9.11
C ASP A 505 29.80 1.82 7.87
N TRP A 506 30.33 0.72 7.34
CA TRP A 506 31.09 0.74 6.09
C TRP A 506 30.23 1.17 4.91
N LEU A 507 29.05 0.57 4.72
CA LEU A 507 28.12 0.94 3.65
C LEU A 507 27.61 2.38 3.81
N ALA A 508 27.33 2.84 5.04
CA ALA A 508 26.97 4.23 5.33
C ALA A 508 28.09 5.20 4.93
N THR A 509 29.34 4.82 5.21
CA THR A 509 30.51 5.59 4.77
C THR A 509 30.64 5.60 3.25
N GLU A 510 30.44 4.46 2.59
CA GLU A 510 30.52 4.38 1.12
C GLU A 510 29.43 5.21 0.44
N LEU A 511 28.23 5.31 1.01
CA LEU A 511 27.18 6.21 0.51
C LEU A 511 27.65 7.68 0.55
N MET A 512 28.14 8.14 1.69
CA MET A 512 28.59 9.52 1.86
C MET A 512 29.80 9.84 0.95
N LYS A 513 30.76 8.90 0.82
CA LYS A 513 31.92 9.05 -0.09
C LYS A 513 31.52 9.14 -1.57
N ASN A 514 30.41 8.54 -1.95
CA ASN A 514 29.87 8.58 -3.31
C ASN A 514 28.85 9.73 -3.49
N GLU A 515 29.00 10.81 -2.73
CA GLU A 515 28.14 12.00 -2.84
C GLU A 515 26.65 11.66 -2.69
N TRP A 516 26.32 10.74 -1.76
CA TRP A 516 24.96 10.29 -1.46
C TRP A 516 24.19 9.63 -2.62
N LYS A 517 24.88 9.27 -3.71
CA LYS A 517 24.29 8.54 -4.83
C LYS A 517 24.02 7.10 -4.47
N GLN A 518 22.82 6.62 -4.83
CA GLN A 518 22.36 5.30 -4.41
C GLN A 518 22.70 4.21 -5.43
N LYS A 519 22.65 4.49 -6.75
CA LYS A 519 22.90 3.47 -7.78
C LYS A 519 24.24 2.73 -7.63
N PRO A 520 25.36 3.38 -7.28
CA PRO A 520 26.62 2.67 -6.97
C PRO A 520 26.46 1.64 -5.85
N LEU A 521 25.65 1.96 -4.84
CA LEU A 521 25.39 1.07 -3.71
C LEU A 521 24.46 -0.09 -4.08
N HIS A 522 23.44 0.13 -4.92
CA HIS A 522 22.64 -0.96 -5.49
C HIS A 522 23.55 -1.94 -6.25
N LYS A 523 24.40 -1.41 -7.15
CA LYS A 523 25.36 -2.22 -7.92
C LYS A 523 26.26 -3.02 -6.98
N LEU A 524 26.84 -2.37 -5.97
CA LEU A 524 27.72 -3.01 -4.98
C LEU A 524 27.02 -4.18 -4.26
N MET A 525 25.76 -4.01 -3.86
CA MET A 525 24.97 -5.05 -3.18
C MET A 525 24.67 -6.23 -4.11
N VAL A 526 24.11 -6.00 -5.31
CA VAL A 526 23.72 -7.08 -6.22
C VAL A 526 24.93 -7.80 -6.83
N MET A 527 26.09 -7.14 -6.92
CA MET A 527 27.35 -7.75 -7.34
C MET A 527 28.03 -8.59 -6.25
N SER A 528 27.53 -8.60 -5.01
CA SER A 528 28.13 -9.41 -3.94
C SER A 528 27.89 -10.90 -4.13
N ALA A 529 28.86 -11.75 -3.77
CA ALA A 529 28.65 -13.19 -3.73
C ALA A 529 27.50 -13.55 -2.78
N THR A 530 27.34 -12.79 -1.69
CA THR A 530 26.26 -12.89 -0.71
C THR A 530 24.88 -12.76 -1.37
N TYR A 531 24.67 -11.74 -2.22
CA TYR A 531 23.42 -11.56 -2.97
C TYR A 531 23.20 -12.67 -3.97
N ARG A 532 24.26 -13.19 -4.62
CA ARG A 532 24.14 -14.22 -5.67
C ARG A 532 24.01 -15.65 -5.13
N GLN A 533 23.97 -15.84 -3.81
CA GLN A 533 23.77 -17.15 -3.19
C GLN A 533 22.43 -17.79 -3.60
N SER A 534 22.41 -19.13 -3.63
CA SER A 534 21.19 -19.91 -3.72
C SER A 534 20.36 -19.78 -2.45
N SER A 535 19.04 -19.93 -2.58
CA SER A 535 18.15 -20.10 -1.43
C SER A 535 18.22 -21.51 -0.83
N LEU A 536 18.91 -22.44 -1.50
CA LEU A 536 19.14 -23.81 -1.06
C LEU A 536 20.58 -23.98 -0.58
N HIS A 537 20.75 -24.60 0.58
CA HIS A 537 22.06 -24.92 1.15
C HIS A 537 22.17 -26.44 1.38
N PRO A 538 23.27 -27.11 0.97
CA PRO A 538 23.45 -28.56 1.17
C PRO A 538 23.40 -29.00 2.65
N GLN A 539 23.84 -28.13 3.56
CA GLN A 539 23.83 -28.33 5.02
C GLN A 539 22.72 -27.52 5.73
N TYR A 540 21.57 -27.34 5.07
CA TYR A 540 20.48 -26.51 5.60
C TYR A 540 20.07 -26.88 7.03
N GLU A 541 19.90 -28.18 7.33
CA GLU A 541 19.45 -28.65 8.65
C GLU A 541 20.39 -28.21 9.79
N ASP A 542 21.70 -28.28 9.57
CA ASP A 542 22.71 -27.89 10.55
C ASP A 542 22.69 -26.36 10.75
N HIS A 543 22.73 -25.60 9.65
CA HIS A 543 22.81 -24.13 9.69
C HIS A 543 21.50 -23.50 10.19
N ALA A 544 20.34 -24.07 9.86
CA ALA A 544 19.06 -23.61 10.35
C ALA A 544 18.89 -23.84 11.86
N THR A 545 19.58 -24.80 12.45
CA THR A 545 19.60 -24.98 13.91
C THR A 545 20.32 -23.82 14.62
N ALA A 546 21.40 -23.31 14.02
CA ALA A 546 22.16 -22.18 14.55
C ALA A 546 21.52 -20.82 14.21
N ASP A 547 20.99 -20.67 13.00
CA ASP A 547 20.44 -19.42 12.48
C ASP A 547 19.27 -19.68 11.51
N PHE A 548 18.15 -20.13 12.07
CA PHE A 548 16.92 -20.40 11.33
C PHE A 548 16.43 -19.19 10.53
N THR A 549 16.51 -18.02 11.14
CA THR A 549 16.00 -16.78 10.54
C THR A 549 16.97 -16.14 9.55
N ASN A 550 18.12 -16.76 9.29
CA ASN A 550 19.15 -16.27 8.35
C ASN A 550 19.65 -14.85 8.70
N ARG A 551 19.93 -14.56 9.97
CA ARG A 551 20.53 -13.29 10.46
C ARG A 551 21.96 -13.10 9.96
N TYR A 552 22.67 -14.19 9.68
CA TYR A 552 24.07 -14.18 9.27
C TYR A 552 24.27 -14.30 7.76
N TRP A 553 23.19 -14.34 6.97
CA TRP A 553 23.23 -14.31 5.49
C TRP A 553 23.97 -15.48 4.85
N TRP A 554 23.86 -16.68 5.44
CA TRP A 554 24.48 -17.91 4.93
C TRP A 554 23.76 -18.50 3.69
N ARG A 555 22.67 -17.88 3.26
CA ARG A 555 21.94 -18.19 2.02
C ARG A 555 21.08 -17.01 1.59
N ALA A 556 20.51 -17.07 0.37
CA ALA A 556 19.45 -16.15 -0.02
C ALA A 556 18.09 -16.50 0.64
N ASN A 557 17.26 -15.50 0.86
CA ASN A 557 15.89 -15.66 1.32
C ASN A 557 14.96 -15.88 0.12
N ARG A 558 14.03 -16.84 0.22
CA ARG A 558 12.95 -16.99 -0.77
C ARG A 558 11.97 -15.85 -0.56
N ARG A 559 11.59 -15.16 -1.64
CA ARG A 559 10.68 -14.00 -1.58
C ARG A 559 9.48 -14.19 -2.50
N ARG A 560 8.30 -13.91 -1.97
CA ARG A 560 7.07 -13.76 -2.76
C ARG A 560 7.13 -12.42 -3.50
N LEU A 561 6.59 -12.35 -4.72
CA LEU A 561 6.39 -11.09 -5.41
C LEU A 561 5.46 -10.19 -4.59
N ASP A 562 5.80 -8.91 -4.46
CA ASP A 562 4.88 -7.90 -3.95
C ASP A 562 3.68 -7.69 -4.89
N ALA A 563 2.61 -7.09 -4.36
CA ALA A 563 1.33 -6.96 -5.06
C ALA A 563 1.46 -6.35 -6.46
N GLU A 564 2.24 -5.28 -6.60
CA GLU A 564 2.45 -4.57 -7.86
C GLU A 564 3.28 -5.42 -8.84
N ALA A 565 4.42 -6.00 -8.41
CA ALA A 565 5.22 -6.87 -9.26
C ALA A 565 4.48 -8.14 -9.69
N PHE A 566 3.62 -8.68 -8.82
CA PHE A 566 2.77 -9.82 -9.14
C PHE A 566 1.76 -9.46 -10.23
N ARG A 567 1.02 -8.35 -10.05
CA ARG A 567 0.09 -7.85 -11.07
C ARG A 567 0.82 -7.58 -12.39
N ASP A 568 1.93 -6.86 -12.35
CA ASP A 568 2.70 -6.49 -13.53
C ASP A 568 3.23 -7.74 -14.26
N SER A 569 3.54 -8.82 -13.52
CA SER A 569 3.91 -10.11 -14.12
C SER A 569 2.76 -10.77 -14.89
N LEU A 570 1.52 -10.67 -14.40
CA LEU A 570 0.33 -11.17 -15.12
C LEU A 570 0.14 -10.44 -16.46
N VAL A 571 0.24 -9.10 -16.44
CA VAL A 571 0.07 -8.26 -17.63
C VAL A 571 1.27 -8.40 -18.59
N THR A 572 2.47 -8.65 -18.06
CA THR A 572 3.66 -8.95 -18.87
C THR A 572 3.50 -10.28 -19.61
N ALA A 573 3.05 -11.32 -18.90
CA ALA A 573 2.85 -12.64 -19.48
C ALA A 573 1.79 -12.59 -20.60
N SER A 574 0.65 -11.92 -20.38
CA SER A 574 -0.38 -11.72 -21.40
C SER A 574 0.09 -10.87 -22.60
N GLY A 575 1.22 -10.17 -22.46
CA GLY A 575 1.80 -9.32 -23.50
C GLY A 575 1.10 -7.97 -23.67
N LYS A 576 0.38 -7.53 -22.64
CA LYS A 576 -0.38 -6.27 -22.65
C LYS A 576 0.31 -5.12 -21.94
N LEU A 577 1.34 -5.39 -21.14
CA LEU A 577 1.94 -4.38 -20.27
C LEU A 577 2.46 -3.21 -21.11
N ASP A 578 1.91 -2.03 -20.84
CA ASP A 578 2.31 -0.79 -21.51
C ASP A 578 3.44 -0.12 -20.72
N LEU A 579 4.60 -0.02 -21.37
CA LEU A 579 5.80 0.65 -20.87
C LEU A 579 6.13 1.93 -21.67
N SER A 580 5.25 2.36 -22.57
CA SER A 580 5.50 3.51 -23.46
C SER A 580 5.38 4.86 -22.75
N GLU A 581 4.57 4.94 -21.68
CA GLU A 581 4.35 6.15 -20.89
C GLU A 581 4.73 5.97 -19.41
N ILE A 582 5.76 6.70 -19.00
CA ILE A 582 6.22 6.79 -17.62
C ILE A 582 5.71 8.10 -17.01
N GLY A 583 5.09 8.00 -15.82
CA GLY A 583 4.50 9.12 -15.11
C GLY A 583 3.09 9.48 -15.59
N GLY A 584 2.60 10.68 -15.30
CA GLY A 584 1.25 11.11 -15.65
C GLY A 584 0.17 10.60 -14.67
N GLU A 585 -1.09 10.88 -14.98
CA GLU A 585 -2.20 10.54 -14.07
C GLU A 585 -2.34 9.01 -13.87
N SER A 586 -2.75 8.65 -12.65
CA SER A 586 -3.06 7.26 -12.28
C SER A 586 -4.34 6.79 -12.98
N PHE A 587 -4.41 5.52 -13.35
CA PHE A 587 -5.63 4.92 -13.88
C PHE A 587 -6.47 4.31 -12.76
N LYS A 588 -7.80 4.38 -12.88
CA LYS A 588 -8.74 3.73 -11.97
C LYS A 588 -8.95 2.29 -12.44
N PRO A 589 -8.52 1.25 -11.69
CA PRO A 589 -8.71 -0.15 -12.10
C PRO A 589 -10.20 -0.51 -12.15
N THR A 590 -10.56 -1.58 -12.86
CA THR A 590 -11.88 -2.20 -12.69
C THR A 590 -11.97 -2.90 -11.33
N ILE A 591 -12.94 -2.50 -10.51
CA ILE A 591 -13.18 -3.06 -9.16
C ILE A 591 -14.48 -3.87 -9.17
N PRO A 592 -14.52 -5.07 -8.54
CA PRO A 592 -15.73 -5.88 -8.43
C PRO A 592 -16.89 -5.13 -7.75
N ALA A 593 -18.12 -5.40 -8.19
CA ALA A 593 -19.32 -4.70 -7.71
C ALA A 593 -19.49 -4.84 -6.19
N GLU A 594 -19.15 -6.01 -5.63
CA GLU A 594 -19.26 -6.33 -4.21
C GLU A 594 -18.35 -5.43 -3.36
N ALA A 595 -17.17 -5.07 -3.87
CA ALA A 595 -16.24 -4.17 -3.18
C ALA A 595 -16.74 -2.71 -3.21
N LEU A 596 -17.55 -2.32 -4.20
CA LEU A 596 -18.12 -0.98 -4.32
C LEU A 596 -19.32 -0.77 -3.39
N GLU A 597 -19.98 -1.83 -2.91
CA GLU A 597 -21.18 -1.74 -2.07
C GLU A 597 -20.94 -1.11 -0.69
N GLY A 598 -19.71 -1.20 -0.19
CA GLY A 598 -19.30 -0.63 1.09
C GLY A 598 -19.17 0.90 1.09
N LEU A 599 -19.22 1.54 -0.08
CA LEU A 599 -19.02 2.99 -0.20
C LEU A 599 -20.25 3.80 0.22
N SER A 600 -20.01 4.86 0.99
CA SER A 600 -21.03 5.82 1.44
C SER A 600 -21.76 6.53 0.29
N LYS A 601 -21.15 6.63 -0.90
CA LYS A 601 -21.74 7.22 -2.11
C LYS A 601 -21.82 6.18 -3.23
N LYS A 602 -22.91 5.42 -3.27
CA LYS A 602 -23.14 4.37 -4.29
C LYS A 602 -23.42 5.00 -5.66
N GLY A 603 -22.68 4.58 -6.70
CA GLY A 603 -22.94 4.90 -8.11
C GLY A 603 -22.14 6.05 -8.75
N ALA A 604 -21.44 6.90 -7.98
CA ALA A 604 -20.63 8.00 -8.53
C ALA A 604 -19.21 8.10 -7.95
N ALA A 605 -18.85 7.27 -6.97
CA ALA A 605 -17.59 7.40 -6.24
C ALA A 605 -16.36 6.93 -7.03
N PHE A 606 -16.53 5.97 -7.93
CA PHE A 606 -15.41 5.33 -8.62
C PHE A 606 -15.80 4.83 -10.01
N THR A 607 -15.28 5.49 -11.05
CA THR A 607 -15.46 5.10 -12.45
C THR A 607 -14.15 4.53 -12.97
N PRO A 608 -14.11 3.27 -13.43
CA PRO A 608 -12.89 2.66 -13.95
C PRO A 608 -12.44 3.37 -15.23
N SER A 609 -11.12 3.46 -15.43
CA SER A 609 -10.52 3.92 -16.67
C SER A 609 -10.77 2.93 -17.82
N PRO A 610 -10.68 3.35 -19.09
CA PRO A 610 -10.71 2.45 -20.24
C PRO A 610 -9.73 1.26 -20.08
N ARG A 611 -10.13 0.06 -20.50
CA ARG A 611 -9.40 -1.19 -20.24
C ARG A 611 -7.97 -1.17 -20.79
N ASP A 612 -7.73 -0.49 -21.91
CA ASP A 612 -6.40 -0.30 -22.50
C ASP A 612 -5.48 0.55 -21.61
N ALA A 613 -6.01 1.64 -21.04
CA ALA A 613 -5.29 2.50 -20.10
C ALA A 613 -4.96 1.79 -18.75
N GLN A 614 -5.66 0.70 -18.43
CA GLN A 614 -5.38 -0.12 -17.24
C GLN A 614 -4.15 -1.03 -17.41
N ASN A 615 -3.57 -1.17 -18.61
CA ASN A 615 -2.43 -2.06 -18.83
C ASN A 615 -1.07 -1.48 -18.41
N ARG A 616 -1.06 -0.34 -17.72
CA ARG A 616 0.16 0.26 -17.18
C ARG A 616 0.65 -0.49 -15.94
N ARG A 617 1.88 -0.21 -15.52
CA ARG A 617 2.48 -0.70 -14.25
C ARG A 617 1.53 -0.46 -13.06
N GLY A 618 1.52 -1.38 -12.10
CA GLY A 618 0.70 -1.33 -10.89
C GLY A 618 0.97 -0.10 -10.02
N LEU A 619 2.16 0.49 -10.15
CA LEU A 619 2.52 1.77 -9.54
C LEU A 619 1.58 2.94 -9.96
N TYR A 620 0.95 2.85 -11.13
CA TYR A 620 0.02 3.86 -11.66
C TYR A 620 -1.45 3.56 -11.33
N ILE A 621 -1.72 2.59 -10.45
CA ILE A 621 -3.08 2.35 -9.96
C ILE A 621 -3.49 3.49 -9.04
N TYR A 622 -4.68 4.02 -9.29
CA TYR A 622 -5.29 5.05 -8.45
C TYR A 622 -5.55 4.51 -7.04
N SER A 623 -4.79 4.99 -6.06
CA SER A 623 -4.89 4.54 -4.66
C SER A 623 -5.89 5.38 -3.87
N GLN A 624 -7.15 4.94 -3.84
CA GLN A 624 -8.21 5.52 -3.00
C GLN A 624 -8.21 4.88 -1.61
N ARG A 625 -8.01 5.68 -0.55
CA ARG A 625 -7.83 5.19 0.83
C ARG A 625 -9.05 4.42 1.37
N THR A 626 -10.26 4.78 0.95
CA THR A 626 -11.50 4.10 1.35
C THR A 626 -11.88 2.93 0.43
N LEU A 627 -11.17 2.73 -0.69
CA LEU A 627 -11.41 1.67 -1.66
C LEU A 627 -10.09 1.24 -2.32
N LEU A 628 -9.30 0.44 -1.59
CA LEU A 628 -8.12 -0.20 -2.17
C LEU A 628 -8.53 -1.41 -3.01
N ASP A 629 -7.73 -1.72 -4.03
CA ASP A 629 -7.96 -2.86 -4.91
C ASP A 629 -7.88 -4.19 -4.11
N PRO A 630 -8.96 -5.00 -4.09
CA PRO A 630 -8.99 -6.25 -3.32
C PRO A 630 -7.90 -7.26 -3.69
N LEU A 631 -7.49 -7.31 -4.97
CA LEU A 631 -6.42 -8.18 -5.41
C LEU A 631 -5.09 -7.72 -4.82
N LEU A 632 -4.79 -6.42 -4.86
CA LEU A 632 -3.57 -5.88 -4.26
C LEU A 632 -3.54 -6.09 -2.74
N MET A 633 -4.65 -5.84 -2.05
CA MET A 633 -4.77 -6.08 -0.61
C MET A 633 -4.53 -7.55 -0.25
N THR A 634 -5.03 -8.48 -1.06
CA THR A 634 -4.81 -9.93 -0.87
C THR A 634 -3.32 -10.30 -0.91
N PHE A 635 -2.50 -9.51 -1.61
CA PHE A 635 -1.05 -9.68 -1.71
C PHE A 635 -0.25 -8.68 -0.87
N ASP A 636 -0.85 -8.22 0.23
CA ASP A 636 -0.25 -7.38 1.27
C ASP A 636 0.18 -5.97 0.77
N TYR A 637 -0.66 -5.32 -0.03
CA TYR A 637 -0.50 -3.89 -0.33
C TYR A 637 -0.47 -3.04 0.94
N SER A 638 0.36 -1.99 0.98
CA SER A 638 0.60 -1.21 2.19
C SER A 638 -0.63 -0.42 2.65
N ASP A 639 -0.81 -0.32 3.96
CA ASP A 639 -1.67 0.72 4.54
C ASP A 639 -1.06 2.09 4.22
N THR A 640 -1.80 2.90 3.47
CA THR A 640 -1.34 4.21 3.04
C THR A 640 -1.50 5.26 4.14
N THR A 641 -2.12 4.98 5.29
CA THR A 641 -2.41 5.97 6.36
C THR A 641 -1.24 6.25 7.29
N LEU A 642 -0.27 5.33 7.37
CA LEU A 642 0.91 5.43 8.22
C LEU A 642 2.18 5.09 7.44
N PRO A 643 3.36 5.64 7.81
CA PRO A 643 4.60 5.31 7.13
C PRO A 643 4.88 3.80 7.24
N CYS A 644 4.99 3.12 6.11
CA CYS A 644 5.22 1.68 6.05
C CYS A 644 6.68 1.40 5.64
N ALA A 645 7.51 0.93 6.58
CA ALA A 645 8.91 0.57 6.28
C ALA A 645 9.11 -0.90 5.88
N GLU A 646 8.14 -1.74 6.19
CA GLU A 646 8.13 -3.14 5.80
C GLU A 646 6.67 -3.56 5.68
N ARG A 647 6.30 -4.10 4.53
CA ARG A 647 4.98 -4.69 4.32
C ARG A 647 4.99 -6.10 4.92
N ASP A 648 3.85 -6.52 5.46
CA ASP A 648 3.66 -7.92 5.83
C ASP A 648 3.80 -8.80 4.57
N VAL A 649 4.30 -10.03 4.74
CA VAL A 649 4.36 -11.02 3.67
C VAL A 649 3.65 -12.27 4.15
N THR A 650 2.37 -12.38 3.79
CA THR A 650 1.53 -13.53 4.08
C THR A 650 1.63 -14.57 2.96
N THR A 651 1.49 -15.84 3.33
CA THR A 651 1.39 -16.98 2.41
C THR A 651 0.27 -17.88 2.94
N VAL A 652 -0.94 -17.63 2.47
CA VAL A 652 -2.16 -18.25 3.01
C VAL A 652 -3.05 -18.80 1.90
N ALA A 653 -3.76 -19.89 2.17
CA ALA A 653 -4.63 -20.56 1.18
C ALA A 653 -5.68 -19.64 0.51
N PRO A 654 -6.29 -18.65 1.20
CA PRO A 654 -7.20 -17.70 0.56
C PRO A 654 -6.59 -16.92 -0.63
N GLN A 655 -5.27 -16.70 -0.67
CA GLN A 655 -4.64 -16.01 -1.80
C GLN A 655 -4.77 -16.80 -3.11
N ALA A 656 -4.57 -18.12 -3.05
CA ALA A 656 -4.78 -18.99 -4.22
C ALA A 656 -6.26 -19.01 -4.64
N LEU A 657 -7.19 -19.05 -3.69
CA LEU A 657 -8.63 -18.98 -3.99
C LEU A 657 -9.02 -17.63 -4.60
N ALA A 658 -8.42 -16.52 -4.14
CA ALA A 658 -8.65 -15.21 -4.72
C ALA A 658 -8.20 -15.18 -6.19
N LEU A 659 -7.01 -15.70 -6.51
CA LEU A 659 -6.53 -15.79 -7.89
C LEU A 659 -7.43 -16.65 -8.78
N LEU A 660 -7.90 -17.79 -8.28
CA LEU A 660 -8.78 -18.70 -9.02
C LEU A 660 -10.13 -18.07 -9.41
N ASN A 661 -10.62 -17.11 -8.65
CA ASN A 661 -11.95 -16.51 -8.83
C ASN A 661 -11.90 -15.04 -9.29
N ASN A 662 -10.71 -14.48 -9.48
CA ASN A 662 -10.57 -13.06 -9.80
C ASN A 662 -10.70 -12.81 -11.32
N GLU A 663 -11.67 -11.97 -11.70
CA GLU A 663 -11.95 -11.61 -13.10
C GLU A 663 -10.72 -11.06 -13.84
N PHE A 664 -9.90 -10.23 -13.19
CA PHE A 664 -8.69 -9.71 -13.80
C PHE A 664 -7.70 -10.83 -14.11
N VAL A 665 -7.49 -11.81 -13.22
CA VAL A 665 -6.60 -12.96 -13.47
C VAL A 665 -7.13 -13.83 -14.62
N HIS A 666 -8.45 -14.06 -14.69
CA HIS A 666 -9.10 -14.73 -15.81
C HIS A 666 -8.86 -13.98 -17.12
N SER A 667 -9.10 -12.67 -17.16
CA SER A 667 -8.85 -11.85 -18.35
C SER A 667 -7.40 -11.93 -18.84
N GLN A 668 -6.41 -11.93 -17.93
CA GLN A 668 -5.00 -12.07 -18.32
C GLN A 668 -4.69 -13.48 -18.84
N SER A 669 -5.38 -14.50 -18.32
CA SER A 669 -5.23 -15.90 -18.76
C SER A 669 -5.76 -16.08 -20.18
N GLU A 670 -6.90 -15.45 -20.50
CA GLU A 670 -7.49 -15.42 -21.84
C GLU A 670 -6.62 -14.65 -22.84
N GLU A 671 -6.09 -13.48 -22.46
CA GLU A 671 -5.19 -12.71 -23.33
C GLU A 671 -3.87 -13.45 -23.59
N LEU A 672 -3.32 -14.16 -22.59
CA LEU A 672 -2.18 -15.04 -22.80
C LEU A 672 -2.52 -16.18 -23.76
N ALA A 673 -3.69 -16.82 -23.61
CA ALA A 673 -4.12 -17.87 -24.54
C ALA A 673 -4.28 -17.36 -25.98
N LYS A 674 -4.88 -16.17 -26.17
CA LYS A 674 -4.98 -15.50 -27.49
C LYS A 674 -3.60 -15.26 -28.09
N ARG A 675 -2.67 -14.75 -27.28
CA ARG A 675 -1.28 -14.51 -27.68
C ARG A 675 -0.58 -15.80 -28.13
N ILE A 676 -0.79 -16.90 -27.41
CA ILE A 676 -0.20 -18.21 -27.73
C ILE A 676 -0.79 -18.77 -29.02
N ALA A 677 -2.12 -18.77 -29.14
CA ALA A 677 -2.83 -19.28 -30.31
C ALA A 677 -2.45 -18.52 -31.59
N ALA A 678 -2.13 -17.22 -31.48
CA ALA A 678 -1.65 -16.43 -32.61
C ALA A 678 -0.24 -16.84 -33.12
N GLN A 679 0.55 -17.59 -32.33
CA GLN A 679 1.89 -18.02 -32.72
C GLN A 679 1.95 -19.46 -33.24
N SER A 680 1.05 -20.34 -32.81
CA SER A 680 1.08 -21.76 -33.18
C SER A 680 -0.29 -22.41 -33.01
N ASP A 681 -0.65 -23.28 -33.96
CA ASP A 681 -1.79 -24.19 -33.86
C ASP A 681 -1.41 -25.57 -33.28
N ASP A 682 -0.10 -25.86 -33.16
CA ASP A 682 0.39 -27.11 -32.57
C ASP A 682 0.39 -27.03 -31.03
N LEU A 683 -0.30 -27.99 -30.39
CA LEU A 683 -0.52 -27.99 -28.94
C LEU A 683 0.79 -28.10 -28.13
N ASP A 684 1.77 -28.88 -28.57
CA ASP A 684 3.03 -29.01 -27.81
C ASP A 684 3.83 -27.70 -27.84
N ASN A 685 3.82 -27.00 -28.97
CA ASN A 685 4.38 -25.65 -29.08
C ASN A 685 3.58 -24.63 -28.26
N GLN A 686 2.25 -24.72 -28.23
CA GLN A 686 1.41 -23.83 -27.40
C GLN A 686 1.72 -24.00 -25.91
N ILE A 687 1.85 -25.24 -25.43
CA ILE A 687 2.24 -25.56 -24.05
C ILE A 687 3.63 -24.99 -23.75
N GLU A 688 4.58 -25.12 -24.68
CA GLU A 688 5.92 -24.56 -24.52
C GLU A 688 5.91 -23.03 -24.40
N LEU A 689 5.12 -22.35 -25.21
CA LEU A 689 4.93 -20.89 -25.14
C LEU A 689 4.29 -20.46 -23.82
N ALA A 690 3.30 -21.20 -23.32
CA ALA A 690 2.67 -20.94 -22.02
C ALA A 690 3.70 -20.94 -20.89
N TRP A 691 4.58 -21.95 -20.85
CA TRP A 691 5.65 -22.03 -19.85
C TRP A 691 6.72 -20.95 -20.04
N ARG A 692 7.09 -20.63 -21.28
CA ARG A 692 8.10 -19.58 -21.55
C ARG A 692 7.63 -18.21 -21.13
N TRP A 693 6.37 -17.85 -21.41
CA TRP A 693 5.88 -16.51 -21.11
C TRP A 693 5.36 -16.36 -19.68
N ALA A 694 4.85 -17.42 -19.05
CA ALA A 694 4.47 -17.37 -17.64
C ALA A 694 5.67 -17.56 -16.72
N LEU A 695 6.54 -18.55 -17.00
CA LEU A 695 7.60 -18.97 -16.07
C LEU A 695 9.01 -18.67 -16.58
N GLY A 696 9.23 -18.35 -17.85
CA GLY A 696 10.59 -18.08 -18.37
C GLY A 696 11.44 -19.35 -18.53
N ARG A 697 10.83 -20.51 -18.77
CA ARG A 697 11.55 -21.76 -19.11
C ARG A 697 10.69 -22.67 -19.97
N ASN A 698 11.26 -23.78 -20.45
CA ASN A 698 10.48 -24.85 -21.06
C ASN A 698 9.81 -25.74 -19.99
N PRO A 699 8.68 -26.39 -20.31
CA PRO A 699 8.13 -27.45 -19.47
C PRO A 699 9.05 -28.67 -19.48
N THR A 700 9.13 -29.37 -18.35
CA THR A 700 9.69 -30.73 -18.30
C THR A 700 8.80 -31.71 -19.07
N ASP A 701 9.31 -32.90 -19.39
CA ASP A 701 8.53 -33.93 -20.10
C ASP A 701 7.26 -34.33 -19.33
N THR A 702 7.33 -34.36 -17.99
CA THR A 702 6.18 -34.66 -17.14
C THR A 702 5.16 -33.51 -17.16
N GLU A 703 5.61 -32.27 -16.99
CA GLU A 703 4.73 -31.09 -17.05
C GLU A 703 4.04 -30.96 -18.42
N ARG A 704 4.78 -31.22 -19.51
CA ARG A 704 4.23 -31.21 -20.87
C ARG A 704 3.14 -32.25 -21.05
N ALA A 705 3.38 -33.48 -20.58
CA ALA A 705 2.39 -34.55 -20.65
C ALA A 705 1.11 -34.22 -19.85
N THR A 706 1.27 -33.73 -18.62
CA THR A 706 0.12 -33.33 -17.77
C THR A 706 -0.63 -32.13 -18.37
N ALA A 707 0.07 -31.14 -18.91
CA ALA A 707 -0.56 -29.99 -19.56
C ALA A 707 -1.37 -30.40 -20.79
N ARG A 708 -0.86 -31.34 -21.59
CA ARG A 708 -1.58 -31.89 -22.73
C ARG A 708 -2.87 -32.60 -22.30
N GLU A 709 -2.81 -33.42 -21.24
CA GLU A 709 -3.98 -34.07 -20.68
C GLU A 709 -5.01 -33.04 -20.20
N HIS A 710 -4.57 -32.01 -19.46
CA HIS A 710 -5.42 -30.93 -18.96
C HIS A 710 -6.13 -30.18 -20.10
N VAL A 711 -5.39 -29.70 -21.10
CA VAL A 711 -5.97 -28.93 -22.22
C VAL A 711 -6.97 -29.78 -23.01
N LEU A 712 -6.67 -31.05 -23.26
CA LEU A 712 -7.61 -31.93 -23.98
C LEU A 712 -8.88 -32.20 -23.16
N ALA A 713 -8.76 -32.43 -21.85
CA ALA A 713 -9.92 -32.65 -20.98
C ALA A 713 -10.79 -31.40 -20.87
N GLN A 714 -10.19 -30.22 -20.65
CA GLN A 714 -10.91 -28.94 -20.57
C GLN A 714 -11.59 -28.59 -21.88
N ARG A 715 -10.92 -28.84 -23.02
CA ARG A 715 -11.51 -28.63 -24.34
C ARG A 715 -12.78 -29.44 -24.51
N GLN A 716 -12.75 -30.73 -24.14
CA GLN A 716 -13.92 -31.59 -24.21
C GLN A 716 -15.06 -31.05 -23.32
N GLU A 717 -14.75 -30.64 -22.09
CA GLU A 717 -15.74 -30.09 -21.15
C GLU A 717 -16.40 -28.80 -21.67
N PHE A 718 -15.62 -27.91 -22.28
CA PHE A 718 -16.15 -26.69 -22.89
C PHE A 718 -16.94 -26.97 -24.18
N GLU A 719 -16.52 -27.93 -25.01
CA GLU A 719 -17.28 -28.37 -26.19
C GLU A 719 -18.64 -28.96 -25.77
N GLU A 720 -18.68 -29.80 -24.74
CA GLU A 720 -19.94 -30.36 -24.18
C GLU A 720 -20.85 -29.27 -23.60
N HIS A 721 -20.29 -28.26 -22.93
CA HIS A 721 -21.06 -27.11 -22.43
C HIS A 721 -21.64 -26.27 -23.56
N GLU A 722 -20.84 -25.91 -24.58
CA GLU A 722 -21.28 -25.14 -25.74
C GLU A 722 -22.37 -25.91 -26.52
N GLU A 723 -22.20 -27.23 -26.71
CA GLU A 723 -23.25 -28.08 -27.28
C GLU A 723 -24.53 -28.09 -26.44
N SER A 724 -24.42 -28.03 -25.11
CA SER A 724 -25.60 -27.92 -24.23
C SER A 724 -26.29 -26.55 -24.35
N GLU A 725 -25.53 -25.47 -24.48
CA GLU A 725 -26.05 -24.11 -24.70
C GLU A 725 -26.70 -23.97 -26.09
N LEU A 726 -26.17 -24.66 -27.10
CA LEU A 726 -26.76 -24.72 -28.45
C LEU A 726 -28.00 -25.63 -28.50
N ASN A 727 -28.14 -26.59 -27.58
CA ASN A 727 -29.28 -27.52 -27.47
C ASN A 727 -30.39 -27.01 -26.54
N ILE A 728 -30.39 -25.73 -26.18
CA ILE A 728 -31.47 -25.09 -25.44
C ILE A 728 -32.77 -25.14 -26.28
N PRO A 729 -33.93 -25.50 -25.70
CA PRO A 729 -35.18 -25.61 -26.46
C PRO A 729 -35.53 -24.31 -27.18
N LEU A 730 -35.78 -24.39 -28.49
CA LEU A 730 -36.37 -23.29 -29.25
C LEU A 730 -37.77 -23.01 -28.70
N PHE A 731 -37.94 -21.90 -27.96
CA PHE A 731 -39.23 -21.49 -27.44
C PHE A 731 -40.03 -20.78 -28.54
N THR A 732 -40.98 -21.48 -29.15
CA THR A 732 -41.91 -20.88 -30.14
C THR A 732 -43.07 -20.13 -29.48
N GLU A 733 -43.32 -20.40 -28.20
CA GLU A 733 -44.31 -19.75 -27.36
C GLU A 733 -43.63 -19.26 -26.08
N LEU A 734 -44.20 -18.24 -25.43
CA LEU A 734 -43.69 -17.68 -24.18
C LEU A 734 -43.58 -18.80 -23.12
N PRO A 735 -42.36 -19.13 -22.65
CA PRO A 735 -42.18 -20.02 -21.50
C PRO A 735 -42.66 -19.32 -20.22
N GLN A 736 -42.96 -20.12 -19.19
CA GLN A 736 -43.45 -19.63 -17.89
C GLN A 736 -44.74 -18.80 -18.01
N GLN A 737 -45.90 -19.43 -17.83
CA GLN A 737 -47.20 -18.74 -17.84
C GLN A 737 -47.81 -18.59 -16.44
N SER A 738 -47.15 -19.11 -15.40
CA SER A 738 -47.61 -18.96 -14.02
C SER A 738 -47.42 -17.53 -13.55
N GLU A 739 -48.51 -16.91 -13.08
CA GLU A 739 -48.55 -15.54 -12.56
C GLU A 739 -48.11 -14.48 -13.60
N LEU A 740 -48.32 -14.80 -14.88
CA LEU A 740 -48.23 -13.85 -16.00
C LEU A 740 -49.46 -12.92 -15.95
N VAL A 741 -49.23 -11.61 -15.82
CA VAL A 741 -50.29 -10.60 -15.67
C VAL A 741 -50.36 -9.61 -16.83
N LEU A 742 -49.31 -9.49 -17.64
CA LEU A 742 -49.36 -8.71 -18.87
C LEU A 742 -48.52 -9.37 -19.96
N HIS A 743 -49.06 -9.49 -21.16
CA HIS A 743 -48.34 -9.92 -22.35
C HIS A 743 -48.86 -9.19 -23.60
N LEU A 744 -48.13 -8.15 -24.01
CA LEU A 744 -48.47 -7.32 -25.16
C LEU A 744 -47.49 -7.57 -26.30
N ARG A 745 -48.02 -7.74 -27.52
CA ARG A 745 -47.23 -8.09 -28.72
C ARG A 745 -47.58 -7.23 -29.93
N ALA A 746 -46.63 -6.53 -30.53
CA ALA A 746 -46.94 -5.62 -31.64
C ALA A 746 -47.31 -6.37 -32.95
N ASP A 747 -46.97 -7.65 -33.06
CA ASP A 747 -47.30 -8.47 -34.24
C ASP A 747 -48.69 -9.12 -34.17
N ARG A 748 -49.36 -9.07 -33.02
CA ARG A 748 -50.65 -9.75 -32.81
C ARG A 748 -51.54 -8.96 -31.83
N GLY A 749 -52.84 -8.88 -32.11
CA GLY A 749 -53.77 -8.25 -31.17
C GLY A 749 -53.69 -6.72 -31.14
N VAL A 750 -53.26 -6.09 -32.23
CA VAL A 750 -53.21 -4.63 -32.37
C VAL A 750 -54.40 -4.15 -33.21
N GLU A 751 -55.28 -3.33 -32.63
CA GLU A 751 -56.41 -2.72 -33.34
C GLU A 751 -56.05 -1.33 -33.83
N LEU A 752 -56.18 -1.07 -35.13
CA LEU A 752 -55.77 0.18 -35.77
C LEU A 752 -56.96 1.09 -36.09
N ASP A 753 -56.72 2.40 -36.09
CA ASP A 753 -57.58 3.38 -36.75
C ASP A 753 -57.23 3.55 -38.24
N ASP A 754 -57.95 4.43 -38.92
CA ASP A 754 -57.80 4.68 -40.36
C ASP A 754 -56.42 5.24 -40.75
N ASP A 755 -55.69 5.83 -39.79
CA ASP A 755 -54.34 6.37 -39.97
C ASP A 755 -53.24 5.37 -39.56
N HIS A 756 -53.59 4.09 -39.41
CA HIS A 756 -52.70 3.03 -38.91
C HIS A 756 -52.17 3.25 -37.48
N ARG A 757 -52.84 4.08 -36.68
CA ARG A 757 -52.47 4.28 -35.28
C ARG A 757 -53.19 3.29 -34.38
N VAL A 758 -52.53 2.88 -33.30
CA VAL A 758 -53.02 1.84 -32.39
C VAL A 758 -54.08 2.40 -31.45
N LYS A 759 -55.31 1.92 -31.59
CA LYS A 759 -56.43 2.21 -30.68
C LYS A 759 -56.41 1.32 -29.43
N ARG A 760 -56.02 0.06 -29.64
CA ARG A 760 -56.01 -0.98 -28.61
C ARG A 760 -54.87 -1.95 -28.88
N TRP A 761 -54.14 -2.30 -27.83
CA TRP A 761 -53.14 -3.33 -27.81
C TRP A 761 -53.59 -4.42 -26.83
N VAL A 762 -54.02 -5.55 -27.38
CA VAL A 762 -54.63 -6.64 -26.61
C VAL A 762 -53.59 -7.38 -25.78
N ASP A 763 -53.90 -7.59 -24.51
CA ASP A 763 -53.17 -8.41 -23.56
C ASP A 763 -53.51 -9.89 -23.75
N PHE A 764 -52.47 -10.71 -23.86
CA PHE A 764 -52.56 -12.17 -23.98
C PHE A 764 -52.40 -12.91 -22.65
N SER A 765 -52.24 -12.19 -21.54
CA SER A 765 -52.31 -12.76 -20.20
C SER A 765 -53.74 -13.21 -19.83
N PRO A 766 -53.91 -14.03 -18.78
CA PRO A 766 -55.23 -14.34 -18.23
C PRO A 766 -56.00 -13.14 -17.67
N ASP A 767 -55.33 -12.02 -17.36
CA ASP A 767 -55.90 -10.88 -16.64
C ASP A 767 -56.47 -9.79 -17.55
N GLY A 768 -55.98 -9.70 -18.80
CA GLY A 768 -56.62 -8.92 -19.87
C GLY A 768 -56.48 -7.40 -19.71
N HIS A 769 -55.31 -6.93 -19.30
CA HIS A 769 -54.97 -5.52 -19.14
C HIS A 769 -54.63 -4.85 -20.47
N ASP A 770 -55.63 -4.70 -21.36
CA ASP A 770 -55.40 -4.13 -22.69
C ASP A 770 -54.91 -2.68 -22.64
N GLY A 771 -53.98 -2.33 -23.53
CA GLY A 771 -53.50 -0.95 -23.71
C GLY A 771 -54.42 -0.17 -24.64
N ILE A 772 -55.17 0.80 -24.14
CA ILE A 772 -56.18 1.55 -24.88
C ILE A 772 -55.78 3.02 -25.03
N GLN A 773 -56.06 3.61 -26.20
CA GLN A 773 -55.97 5.06 -26.38
C GLN A 773 -57.15 5.61 -27.18
N THR A 774 -58.01 6.35 -26.48
CA THR A 774 -59.24 6.90 -27.04
C THR A 774 -59.00 8.18 -27.84
N ILE A 775 -57.94 8.93 -27.54
CA ILE A 775 -57.59 10.20 -28.21
C ILE A 775 -56.77 9.89 -29.46
N ALA A 776 -57.34 10.16 -30.66
CA ALA A 776 -56.72 9.77 -31.93
C ALA A 776 -55.29 10.33 -32.15
N THR A 777 -55.03 11.56 -31.69
CA THR A 777 -53.70 12.21 -31.80
C THR A 777 -52.67 11.63 -30.84
N ALA A 778 -53.11 10.97 -29.76
CA ALA A 778 -52.25 10.35 -28.74
C ALA A 778 -51.93 8.88 -29.03
N ARG A 779 -52.42 8.32 -30.14
CA ARG A 779 -52.18 6.92 -30.49
C ARG A 779 -50.78 6.75 -31.09
N PRO A 780 -50.00 5.74 -30.66
CA PRO A 780 -48.75 5.38 -31.32
C PRO A 780 -49.00 4.75 -32.70
N LEU A 781 -48.00 4.74 -33.57
CA LEU A 781 -48.09 4.17 -34.92
C LEU A 781 -47.63 2.71 -34.91
N LEU A 782 -48.35 1.79 -35.56
CA LEU A 782 -47.81 0.46 -35.81
C LEU A 782 -46.85 0.50 -37.00
N VAL A 783 -45.60 0.09 -36.81
CA VAL A 783 -44.59 -0.02 -37.86
C VAL A 783 -44.24 -1.48 -38.05
N SER A 784 -44.47 -2.03 -39.24
CA SER A 784 -44.40 -3.48 -39.51
C SER A 784 -42.99 -4.09 -39.50
N SER A 785 -41.95 -3.27 -39.61
CA SER A 785 -40.55 -3.70 -39.69
C SER A 785 -39.66 -2.71 -38.93
N ALA A 786 -39.94 -2.55 -37.63
CA ALA A 786 -39.29 -1.55 -36.79
C ALA A 786 -38.05 -2.10 -36.07
N ILE A 787 -38.11 -3.34 -35.59
CA ILE A 787 -37.05 -4.02 -34.82
C ILE A 787 -36.69 -5.30 -35.56
N ASN A 788 -35.56 -5.31 -36.26
CA ASN A 788 -35.05 -6.49 -37.00
C ASN A 788 -36.14 -7.21 -37.82
N ASP A 789 -36.83 -6.45 -38.69
CA ASP A 789 -37.96 -6.87 -39.52
C ASP A 789 -39.24 -7.30 -38.77
N GLN A 790 -39.29 -7.19 -37.44
CA GLN A 790 -40.49 -7.41 -36.62
C GLN A 790 -41.31 -6.12 -36.42
N PRO A 791 -42.65 -6.23 -36.27
CA PRO A 791 -43.51 -5.11 -35.94
C PRO A 791 -43.21 -4.51 -34.56
N ALA A 792 -43.37 -3.19 -34.43
CA ALA A 792 -43.35 -2.49 -33.14
C ALA A 792 -44.28 -1.27 -33.15
N LEU A 793 -44.71 -0.84 -31.97
CA LEU A 793 -45.39 0.43 -31.79
C LEU A 793 -44.36 1.55 -31.70
N ARG A 794 -44.45 2.51 -32.62
CA ARG A 794 -43.60 3.70 -32.66
C ARG A 794 -44.26 4.86 -31.93
N PHE A 795 -43.50 5.43 -31.01
CA PHE A 795 -43.82 6.63 -30.26
C PHE A 795 -42.87 7.75 -30.71
N THR A 796 -43.41 8.96 -30.86
CA THR A 796 -42.69 10.13 -31.41
C THR A 796 -42.08 11.02 -30.33
N GLY A 797 -42.26 10.68 -29.05
CA GLY A 797 -41.87 11.53 -27.93
C GLY A 797 -42.84 12.66 -27.61
N ASN A 798 -44.01 12.72 -28.25
CA ASN A 798 -45.01 13.77 -28.00
C ASN A 798 -46.41 13.18 -27.82
N ASP A 799 -47.01 13.36 -26.64
CA ASP A 799 -48.41 13.07 -26.32
C ASP A 799 -48.93 11.67 -26.69
N GLN A 800 -48.04 10.71 -26.95
CA GLN A 800 -48.40 9.37 -27.39
C GLN A 800 -48.21 8.35 -26.28
N PHE A 801 -49.27 7.63 -25.94
CA PHE A 801 -49.29 6.64 -24.86
C PHE A 801 -50.49 5.70 -24.98
N LEU A 802 -50.48 4.61 -24.22
CA LEU A 802 -51.62 3.73 -24.02
C LEU A 802 -51.92 3.62 -22.53
N GLU A 803 -53.19 3.67 -22.13
CA GLU A 803 -53.64 3.39 -20.76
C GLU A 803 -53.91 1.89 -20.63
N LEU A 804 -53.39 1.24 -19.58
CA LEU A 804 -53.67 -0.17 -19.31
C LEU A 804 -54.94 -0.30 -18.47
N GLU A 805 -55.81 -1.22 -18.86
CA GLU A 805 -57.05 -1.48 -18.14
C GLU A 805 -56.78 -2.12 -16.77
N GLY A 806 -57.06 -1.42 -15.67
CA GLY A 806 -56.98 -1.97 -14.32
C GLY A 806 -55.60 -1.86 -13.66
N GLN A 807 -55.43 -2.58 -12.55
CA GLN A 807 -54.17 -2.66 -11.80
C GLN A 807 -53.37 -3.87 -12.32
N VAL A 808 -52.17 -3.63 -12.85
CA VAL A 808 -51.35 -4.68 -13.48
C VAL A 808 -50.54 -5.49 -12.46
N LEU A 809 -49.90 -4.81 -11.49
CA LEU A 809 -49.15 -5.47 -10.42
C LEU A 809 -49.93 -5.33 -9.11
N ASP A 810 -50.02 -6.41 -8.34
CA ASP A 810 -50.54 -6.37 -6.96
C ASP A 810 -49.58 -6.98 -5.92
N ASP A 811 -48.50 -7.62 -6.37
CA ASP A 811 -47.40 -8.09 -5.55
C ASP A 811 -46.18 -7.15 -5.66
N GLN A 812 -45.43 -7.02 -4.57
CA GLN A 812 -44.19 -6.25 -4.55
C GLN A 812 -43.07 -6.97 -5.29
N HIS A 813 -43.16 -8.28 -5.46
CA HIS A 813 -42.21 -9.09 -6.20
C HIS A 813 -42.71 -9.26 -7.63
N PHE A 814 -41.92 -8.85 -8.61
CA PHE A 814 -42.37 -8.85 -10.00
C PHE A 814 -41.19 -8.96 -10.96
N SER A 815 -41.50 -9.34 -12.21
CA SER A 815 -40.54 -9.37 -13.31
C SER A 815 -41.15 -8.69 -14.52
N ILE A 816 -40.43 -7.78 -15.15
CA ILE A 816 -40.86 -7.01 -16.32
C ILE A 816 -39.82 -7.21 -17.42
N PHE A 817 -40.27 -7.59 -18.60
CA PHE A 817 -39.45 -7.71 -19.81
C PHE A 817 -40.01 -6.78 -20.88
N ALA A 818 -39.13 -6.08 -21.59
CA ALA A 818 -39.53 -5.24 -22.72
C ALA A 818 -38.49 -5.29 -23.85
N ILE A 819 -38.96 -5.42 -25.08
CA ILE A 819 -38.15 -5.24 -26.29
C ILE A 819 -38.38 -3.85 -26.83
N VAL A 820 -37.33 -3.03 -26.83
CA VAL A 820 -37.43 -1.61 -27.14
C VAL A 820 -36.29 -1.13 -28.04
N ARG A 821 -36.52 0.02 -28.66
CA ARG A 821 -35.50 0.88 -29.26
C ARG A 821 -35.73 2.31 -28.77
N ASP A 822 -34.70 2.96 -28.26
CA ASP A 822 -34.79 4.33 -27.71
C ASP A 822 -33.98 5.30 -28.56
N GLU A 823 -34.61 6.33 -29.13
CA GLU A 823 -33.94 7.33 -29.99
C GLU A 823 -33.21 8.45 -29.19
N ASN A 824 -32.78 8.15 -27.96
CA ASN A 824 -32.07 8.99 -26.98
C ASN A 824 -32.20 10.52 -27.14
N THR A 825 -33.08 11.16 -26.36
CA THR A 825 -33.35 12.61 -26.46
C THR A 825 -33.01 13.44 -25.22
N GLY A 826 -32.18 12.95 -24.30
CA GLY A 826 -31.68 13.75 -23.17
C GLY A 826 -32.69 14.05 -22.05
N THR A 827 -33.85 13.42 -22.04
CA THR A 827 -34.89 13.47 -20.97
C THR A 827 -35.18 12.07 -20.43
N HIS A 828 -35.88 11.90 -19.30
CA HIS A 828 -36.35 10.56 -18.93
C HIS A 828 -37.56 10.17 -19.78
N ARG A 829 -37.79 8.88 -19.99
CA ARG A 829 -38.86 8.35 -20.86
C ARG A 829 -39.26 6.97 -20.36
N GLU A 830 -40.55 6.74 -20.14
CA GLU A 830 -41.03 5.50 -19.51
C GLU A 830 -41.70 4.56 -20.50
N ILE A 831 -41.32 3.29 -20.42
CA ILE A 831 -41.86 2.18 -21.21
C ILE A 831 -43.14 1.70 -20.55
N PHE A 832 -43.09 1.46 -19.24
CA PHE A 832 -44.18 0.95 -18.40
C PHE A 832 -44.16 1.71 -17.09
N SER A 833 -45.29 2.29 -16.68
CA SER A 833 -45.34 3.19 -15.53
C SER A 833 -46.69 3.20 -14.85
N ASN A 834 -46.72 3.22 -13.53
CA ASN A 834 -47.91 3.62 -12.76
C ASN A 834 -47.75 4.95 -12.04
N TRP A 835 -46.78 5.76 -12.48
CA TRP A 835 -46.45 6.99 -11.81
C TRP A 835 -47.64 7.96 -11.77
N ASN A 836 -47.95 8.50 -10.60
CA ASN A 836 -49.05 9.45 -10.44
C ASN A 836 -48.68 10.53 -9.44
N GLY A 837 -48.06 11.61 -9.94
CA GLY A 837 -47.75 12.76 -9.10
C GLY A 837 -48.97 13.59 -8.70
N ARG A 838 -50.13 13.44 -9.37
CA ARG A 838 -51.37 14.14 -8.97
C ARG A 838 -51.94 13.59 -7.67
N GLU A 839 -51.71 12.32 -7.38
CA GLU A 839 -52.08 11.64 -6.13
C GLU A 839 -50.96 11.61 -5.08
N GLY A 840 -49.83 12.30 -5.34
CA GLY A 840 -48.70 12.36 -4.39
C GLY A 840 -47.87 11.07 -4.32
N ASN A 841 -47.98 10.18 -5.30
CA ASN A 841 -47.31 8.87 -5.34
C ASN A 841 -45.95 8.91 -6.08
N SER A 842 -45.37 10.09 -6.32
CA SER A 842 -44.26 10.22 -7.26
C SER A 842 -43.03 9.39 -6.88
N THR A 843 -42.71 9.31 -5.58
CA THR A 843 -41.54 8.59 -5.04
C THR A 843 -41.81 7.13 -4.66
N THR A 844 -43.05 6.67 -4.77
CA THR A 844 -43.50 5.33 -4.36
C THR A 844 -44.12 4.52 -5.50
N SER A 845 -43.99 4.97 -6.74
CA SER A 845 -44.50 4.29 -7.95
C SER A 845 -43.50 3.27 -8.51
N VAL A 846 -43.98 2.36 -9.36
CA VAL A 846 -43.17 1.49 -10.23
C VAL A 846 -43.18 2.07 -11.64
N PHE A 847 -41.98 2.25 -12.19
CA PHE A 847 -41.80 2.59 -13.59
C PHE A 847 -40.50 1.99 -14.12
N LEU A 848 -40.51 1.61 -15.39
CA LEU A 848 -39.36 1.13 -16.14
C LEU A 848 -39.15 2.06 -17.34
N GLY A 849 -37.97 2.64 -17.49
CA GLY A 849 -37.72 3.62 -18.54
C GLY A 849 -36.26 4.04 -18.67
N SER A 850 -35.97 4.79 -19.73
CA SER A 850 -34.65 5.40 -19.93
C SER A 850 -34.53 6.77 -19.25
N THR A 851 -33.30 7.19 -18.99
CA THR A 851 -32.97 8.49 -18.41
C THR A 851 -32.38 9.44 -19.45
N GLY A 852 -32.31 10.74 -19.11
CA GLY A 852 -31.61 11.71 -19.95
C GLY A 852 -30.10 11.49 -20.08
N ALA A 853 -29.53 10.56 -19.30
CA ALA A 853 -28.11 10.20 -19.33
C ALA A 853 -27.82 8.91 -20.12
N GLY A 854 -28.82 8.33 -20.82
CA GLY A 854 -28.62 7.10 -21.60
C GLY A 854 -28.48 5.84 -20.72
N THR A 855 -29.23 5.78 -19.62
CA THR A 855 -29.29 4.61 -18.72
C THR A 855 -30.73 4.16 -18.50
N ILE A 856 -30.94 2.96 -17.97
CA ILE A 856 -32.27 2.45 -17.57
C ILE A 856 -32.49 2.63 -16.07
N ARG A 857 -33.75 2.90 -15.67
CA ARG A 857 -34.16 3.03 -14.27
C ARG A 857 -35.39 2.18 -13.97
N LEU A 858 -35.46 1.69 -12.73
CA LEU A 858 -36.60 0.95 -12.17
C LEU A 858 -37.05 1.64 -10.87
N SER A 859 -38.06 2.52 -10.96
CA SER A 859 -38.51 3.41 -9.88
C SER A 859 -37.46 4.42 -9.36
N ASP A 860 -37.90 5.37 -8.54
CA ASP A 860 -37.01 6.32 -7.85
C ASP A 860 -36.10 5.64 -6.80
N ASP A 861 -36.43 4.42 -6.37
CA ASP A 861 -35.67 3.66 -5.38
C ASP A 861 -34.56 2.80 -6.03
N PHE A 862 -34.50 2.72 -7.36
CA PHE A 862 -33.42 2.04 -8.08
C PHE A 862 -33.14 2.69 -9.45
N ALA A 863 -32.26 3.70 -9.43
CA ALA A 863 -31.95 4.56 -10.57
C ALA A 863 -30.56 4.31 -11.22
N ALA A 864 -29.81 3.29 -10.78
CA ALA A 864 -28.44 3.04 -11.25
C ALA A 864 -28.38 1.82 -12.18
N SER A 865 -28.08 2.05 -13.46
CA SER A 865 -27.81 1.02 -14.48
C SER A 865 -26.63 1.46 -15.35
N PRO A 866 -25.81 0.53 -15.88
CA PRO A 866 -24.82 0.85 -16.91
C PRO A 866 -25.49 1.51 -18.13
N PRO A 867 -24.76 2.35 -18.88
CA PRO A 867 -25.28 2.91 -20.13
C PRO A 867 -25.61 1.78 -21.12
N TYR A 868 -26.73 1.90 -21.83
CA TYR A 868 -27.07 0.95 -22.89
C TYR A 868 -26.27 1.26 -24.18
N PRO A 869 -25.97 0.25 -25.02
CA PRO A 869 -25.28 0.45 -26.30
C PRO A 869 -26.04 1.40 -27.23
N ASP A 870 -25.35 1.91 -28.25
CA ASP A 870 -25.75 2.96 -29.20
C ASP A 870 -27.28 3.12 -29.36
N SER A 871 -27.79 4.35 -29.23
CA SER A 871 -29.22 4.67 -29.10
C SER A 871 -30.04 4.50 -30.40
N SER A 872 -29.61 3.59 -31.27
CA SER A 872 -30.31 3.25 -32.51
C SER A 872 -30.56 1.75 -32.66
N ASP A 873 -29.91 0.91 -31.85
CA ASP A 873 -30.10 -0.54 -31.89
C ASP A 873 -31.20 -0.99 -30.92
N PRO A 874 -32.01 -2.00 -31.29
CA PRO A 874 -33.00 -2.57 -30.39
C PRO A 874 -32.32 -3.41 -29.31
N PHE A 875 -32.89 -3.41 -28.10
CA PHE A 875 -32.36 -4.16 -26.97
C PHE A 875 -33.47 -4.73 -26.08
N LEU A 876 -33.13 -5.76 -25.32
CA LEU A 876 -33.95 -6.35 -24.28
C LEU A 876 -33.67 -5.64 -22.95
N VAL A 877 -34.73 -5.20 -22.29
CA VAL A 877 -34.70 -4.71 -20.91
C VAL A 877 -35.43 -5.70 -20.02
N VAL A 878 -34.78 -6.14 -18.96
CA VAL A 878 -35.36 -6.97 -17.91
C VAL A 878 -35.25 -6.22 -16.59
N ALA A 879 -36.32 -6.21 -15.81
CA ALA A 879 -36.36 -5.64 -14.48
C ALA A 879 -37.01 -6.62 -13.51
N ILE A 880 -36.32 -6.98 -12.43
CA ILE A 880 -36.81 -7.93 -11.43
C ILE A 880 -36.76 -7.25 -10.07
N ASN A 881 -37.81 -7.42 -9.29
CA ASN A 881 -37.80 -7.14 -7.85
C ASN A 881 -38.14 -8.44 -7.13
N SER A 882 -37.17 -9.02 -6.44
CA SER A 882 -37.31 -10.24 -5.65
C SER A 882 -37.45 -9.90 -4.16
N GLN A 883 -37.64 -10.91 -3.31
CA GLN A 883 -37.66 -10.70 -1.86
C GLN A 883 -36.27 -10.38 -1.28
N TYR A 884 -35.21 -10.57 -2.07
CA TYR A 884 -33.81 -10.42 -1.66
C TYR A 884 -33.14 -9.20 -2.30
N ASP A 885 -33.51 -8.86 -3.55
CA ASP A 885 -32.81 -7.89 -4.38
C ASP A 885 -33.71 -7.30 -5.48
N ALA A 886 -33.21 -6.28 -6.16
CA ALA A 886 -33.79 -5.78 -7.40
C ALA A 886 -32.70 -5.69 -8.47
N SER A 887 -33.00 -6.05 -9.72
CA SER A 887 -32.02 -6.03 -10.82
C SER A 887 -32.61 -5.46 -12.11
N ILE A 888 -31.73 -4.85 -12.90
CA ILE A 888 -31.97 -4.46 -14.29
C ILE A 888 -30.92 -5.19 -15.13
N ILE A 889 -31.36 -5.92 -16.15
CA ILE A 889 -30.49 -6.69 -17.04
C ILE A 889 -30.77 -6.24 -18.49
N LEU A 890 -29.71 -5.92 -19.23
CA LEU A 890 -29.78 -5.53 -20.64
C LEU A 890 -29.12 -6.61 -21.50
N ASN A 891 -29.82 -7.05 -22.55
CA ASN A 891 -29.35 -8.05 -23.52
C ASN A 891 -28.75 -9.33 -22.90
N ALA A 892 -29.20 -9.70 -21.71
CA ALA A 892 -28.68 -10.82 -20.90
C ALA A 892 -27.20 -10.71 -20.47
N THR A 893 -26.55 -9.56 -20.67
CA THR A 893 -25.09 -9.40 -20.48
C THR A 893 -24.70 -8.25 -19.55
N HIS A 894 -25.49 -7.18 -19.49
CA HIS A 894 -25.22 -6.03 -18.61
C HIS A 894 -26.21 -6.00 -17.47
N GLU A 895 -25.75 -6.32 -16.27
CA GLU A 895 -26.58 -6.33 -15.07
C GLU A 895 -26.22 -5.20 -14.11
N ALA A 896 -27.24 -4.48 -13.64
CA ALA A 896 -27.17 -3.70 -12.42
C ALA A 896 -28.04 -4.36 -11.36
N ARG A 897 -27.49 -4.51 -10.16
CA ARG A 897 -28.18 -5.15 -9.03
C ARG A 897 -28.15 -4.25 -7.80
N LYS A 898 -29.28 -4.22 -7.09
CA LYS A 898 -29.46 -3.66 -5.75
C LYS A 898 -29.68 -4.84 -4.80
N ASN A 899 -28.78 -5.08 -3.85
CA ASN A 899 -28.83 -6.20 -2.89
C ASN A 899 -29.90 -6.06 -1.78
N SER A 900 -31.04 -5.48 -2.13
CA SER A 900 -32.22 -5.36 -1.30
C SER A 900 -33.42 -5.16 -2.22
N PRO A 901 -34.62 -5.65 -1.87
CA PRO A 901 -35.83 -5.34 -2.63
C PRO A 901 -36.05 -3.83 -2.71
N LEU A 902 -36.82 -3.40 -3.71
CA LEU A 902 -37.41 -2.06 -3.70
C LEU A 902 -38.20 -1.88 -2.39
N ALA A 903 -38.09 -0.69 -1.79
CA ALA A 903 -39.00 -0.29 -0.73
C ALA A 903 -40.45 -0.44 -1.21
N PRO A 904 -41.43 -0.74 -0.35
CA PRO A 904 -42.81 -0.95 -0.79
C PRO A 904 -43.30 0.16 -1.71
N ARG A 905 -43.79 -0.24 -2.89
CA ARG A 905 -44.34 0.62 -3.92
C ARG A 905 -45.86 0.59 -3.85
N ASN A 906 -46.49 1.73 -4.13
CA ASN A 906 -47.93 1.79 -4.32
C ASN A 906 -48.26 1.36 -5.75
N LEU A 907 -48.89 0.21 -5.86
CA LEU A 907 -49.20 -0.45 -7.13
C LEU A 907 -50.62 -0.15 -7.61
N SER A 908 -51.46 0.56 -6.84
CA SER A 908 -52.89 0.72 -7.14
C SER A 908 -53.22 1.90 -8.06
N THR A 909 -52.23 2.67 -8.50
CA THR A 909 -52.42 3.79 -9.44
C THR A 909 -52.50 3.28 -10.88
N PRO A 910 -53.17 4.02 -11.79
CA PRO A 910 -53.32 3.60 -13.18
C PRO A 910 -51.98 3.38 -13.87
N TYR A 911 -51.88 2.34 -14.70
CA TYR A 911 -50.69 2.04 -15.48
C TYR A 911 -50.81 2.57 -16.91
N VAL A 912 -49.68 2.99 -17.47
CA VAL A 912 -49.55 3.48 -18.84
C VAL A 912 -48.32 2.90 -19.52
N ILE A 913 -48.37 2.87 -20.85
CA ILE A 913 -47.23 2.54 -21.73
C ILE A 913 -46.86 3.76 -22.54
N GLY A 914 -45.58 4.08 -22.58
CA GLY A 914 -45.04 5.16 -23.41
C GLY A 914 -45.19 6.56 -22.83
N GLN A 915 -45.60 6.69 -21.56
CA GLN A 915 -45.67 7.95 -20.83
C GLN A 915 -45.20 7.76 -19.39
N GLN A 916 -44.57 8.79 -18.84
CA GLN A 916 -44.37 8.90 -17.40
C GLN A 916 -45.70 9.18 -16.69
N GLY A 917 -46.47 8.13 -16.42
CA GLY A 917 -47.66 8.23 -15.60
C GLY A 917 -48.80 9.08 -16.19
N ASN A 918 -49.56 9.78 -15.33
CA ASN A 918 -50.76 10.55 -15.71
C ASN A 918 -50.67 12.09 -15.54
N ILE A 919 -49.45 12.64 -15.47
CA ILE A 919 -49.20 14.08 -15.55
C ILE A 919 -48.76 14.43 -16.99
N ASP A 920 -49.00 15.66 -17.43
CA ASP A 920 -48.42 16.20 -18.68
C ASP A 920 -46.89 16.09 -18.56
N GLY A 921 -46.29 15.05 -19.16
CA GLY A 921 -45.00 14.50 -18.75
C GLY A 921 -44.21 13.91 -19.91
N GLU A 922 -43.08 13.26 -19.59
CA GLU A 922 -42.15 12.76 -20.60
C GLU A 922 -42.69 11.52 -21.33
N PHE A 923 -42.61 11.50 -22.66
CA PHE A 923 -43.13 10.43 -23.51
C PHE A 923 -42.02 9.59 -24.12
N TRP A 924 -42.29 8.29 -24.29
CA TRP A 924 -41.39 7.40 -25.01
C TRP A 924 -41.16 7.90 -26.44
N LYS A 925 -39.91 7.76 -26.90
CA LYS A 925 -39.54 8.08 -28.27
C LYS A 925 -38.68 6.95 -28.83
N GLY A 926 -39.21 6.30 -29.84
CA GLY A 926 -38.66 5.08 -30.40
C GLY A 926 -39.74 4.01 -30.46
N ASP A 927 -39.36 2.76 -30.33
CA ASP A 927 -40.21 1.62 -30.62
C ASP A 927 -40.33 0.68 -29.42
N ILE A 928 -41.52 0.11 -29.22
CA ILE A 928 -41.79 -0.93 -28.22
C ILE A 928 -42.46 -2.10 -28.95
N ALA A 929 -41.86 -3.29 -28.93
CA ALA A 929 -42.35 -4.44 -29.69
C ALA A 929 -43.09 -5.49 -28.85
N GLU A 930 -42.61 -5.79 -27.64
CA GLU A 930 -43.22 -6.78 -26.75
C GLU A 930 -42.97 -6.38 -25.29
N ILE A 931 -43.99 -6.49 -24.45
CA ILE A 931 -43.92 -6.28 -22.99
C ILE A 931 -44.50 -7.52 -22.30
N ILE A 932 -43.78 -8.04 -21.31
CA ILE A 932 -44.18 -9.19 -20.51
C ILE A 932 -44.02 -8.83 -19.04
N VAL A 933 -45.06 -9.04 -18.22
CA VAL A 933 -45.04 -8.76 -16.79
C VAL A 933 -45.54 -9.97 -16.02
N TYR A 934 -44.77 -10.35 -15.01
CA TYR A 934 -45.09 -11.36 -14.02
C TYR A 934 -45.30 -10.71 -12.67
N ASN A 935 -46.32 -11.15 -11.95
CA ASN A 935 -46.62 -10.73 -10.59
C ASN A 935 -45.88 -11.59 -9.55
N ARG A 936 -44.64 -11.96 -9.92
CA ARG A 936 -43.66 -12.67 -9.11
C ARG A 936 -42.25 -12.39 -9.65
N ALA A 937 -41.24 -12.56 -8.81
CA ALA A 937 -39.86 -12.64 -9.27
C ALA A 937 -39.61 -14.02 -9.91
N LEU A 938 -39.20 -14.05 -11.18
CA LEU A 938 -38.71 -15.27 -11.83
C LEU A 938 -37.35 -15.63 -11.24
N ASP A 939 -37.06 -16.92 -11.08
CA ASP A 939 -35.70 -17.37 -10.78
C ASP A 939 -34.79 -17.27 -12.02
N ASP A 940 -33.48 -17.51 -11.85
CA ASP A 940 -32.52 -17.37 -12.96
C ASP A 940 -32.81 -18.29 -14.14
N VAL A 941 -33.30 -19.50 -13.89
CA VAL A 941 -33.61 -20.47 -14.95
C VAL A 941 -34.84 -20.02 -15.72
N GLU A 942 -35.89 -19.63 -15.00
CA GLU A 942 -37.14 -19.13 -15.57
C GLU A 942 -36.92 -17.83 -16.34
N ARG A 943 -36.16 -16.89 -15.78
CA ARG A 943 -35.76 -15.63 -16.42
C ARG A 943 -35.05 -15.91 -17.73
N GLN A 944 -33.99 -16.72 -17.70
CA GLN A 944 -33.19 -17.02 -18.89
C GLN A 944 -34.03 -17.64 -20.02
N GLN A 945 -35.03 -18.46 -19.69
CA GLN A 945 -35.94 -19.00 -20.70
C GLN A 945 -36.77 -17.91 -21.40
N VAL A 946 -37.27 -16.92 -20.65
CA VAL A 946 -38.02 -15.78 -21.22
C VAL A 946 -37.10 -14.86 -22.02
N GLU A 947 -35.88 -14.61 -21.54
CA GLU A 947 -34.86 -13.85 -22.27
C GLU A 947 -34.53 -14.52 -23.60
N GLN A 948 -34.32 -15.84 -23.61
CA GLN A 948 -34.05 -16.60 -24.81
C GLN A 948 -35.22 -16.54 -25.81
N TYR A 949 -36.46 -16.71 -25.35
CA TYR A 949 -37.66 -16.54 -26.18
C TYR A 949 -37.66 -15.17 -26.87
N LEU A 950 -37.41 -14.09 -26.12
CA LEU A 950 -37.42 -12.72 -26.65
C LEU A 950 -36.23 -12.43 -27.57
N MET A 951 -35.01 -12.74 -27.15
CA MET A 951 -33.79 -12.48 -27.93
C MET A 951 -33.81 -13.24 -29.25
N GLN A 952 -34.25 -14.50 -29.25
CA GLN A 952 -34.40 -15.27 -30.48
C GLN A 952 -35.45 -14.66 -31.42
N ARG A 953 -36.63 -14.32 -30.89
CA ARG A 953 -37.75 -13.80 -31.65
C ARG A 953 -37.43 -12.47 -32.34
N TYR A 954 -36.67 -11.61 -31.65
CA TYR A 954 -36.26 -10.29 -32.14
C TYR A 954 -34.84 -10.25 -32.71
N GLN A 955 -34.20 -11.40 -32.87
CA GLN A 955 -32.85 -11.54 -33.44
C GLN A 955 -31.81 -10.65 -32.75
N LEU A 956 -31.89 -10.54 -31.42
CA LEU A 956 -30.92 -9.84 -30.60
C LEU A 956 -29.75 -10.79 -30.30
N THR A 957 -28.53 -10.34 -30.55
CA THR A 957 -27.32 -11.13 -30.27
C THR A 957 -26.71 -10.61 -28.96
N PRO A 958 -26.41 -11.46 -27.96
CA PRO A 958 -25.66 -11.02 -26.80
C PRO A 958 -24.26 -10.57 -27.26
N GLU A 959 -23.81 -9.38 -26.85
CA GLU A 959 -22.53 -8.76 -27.28
C GLU A 959 -21.28 -9.41 -26.66
N VAL A 960 -21.33 -10.66 -26.19
CA VAL A 960 -20.12 -11.32 -25.64
C VAL A 960 -19.49 -12.17 -26.74
N GLU A 961 -18.31 -11.75 -27.19
CA GLU A 961 -17.41 -12.61 -27.97
C GLU A 961 -17.02 -13.81 -27.09
N LYS A 962 -17.77 -14.91 -27.19
CA LYS A 962 -17.43 -16.16 -26.51
C LYS A 962 -16.15 -16.72 -27.14
N LEU A 963 -15.13 -16.96 -26.31
CA LEU A 963 -13.92 -17.64 -26.77
C LEU A 963 -14.27 -19.09 -27.14
N PRO A 964 -13.75 -19.61 -28.26
CA PRO A 964 -14.02 -20.98 -28.65
C PRO A 964 -13.43 -21.98 -27.63
N PRO A 965 -14.00 -23.19 -27.48
CA PRO A 965 -13.59 -24.16 -26.46
C PRO A 965 -12.09 -24.48 -26.41
N ASN A 966 -11.43 -24.51 -27.57
CA ASN A 966 -9.98 -24.73 -27.65
C ASN A 966 -9.18 -23.59 -26.99
N LEU A 967 -9.65 -22.36 -27.12
CA LEU A 967 -9.01 -21.18 -26.55
C LEU A 967 -9.29 -21.08 -25.05
N LEU A 968 -10.51 -21.42 -24.61
CA LEU A 968 -10.86 -21.54 -23.19
C LEU A 968 -10.02 -22.61 -22.48
N ALA A 969 -9.81 -23.76 -23.11
CA ALA A 969 -8.96 -24.81 -22.56
C ALA A 969 -7.50 -24.36 -22.40
N LEU A 970 -6.97 -23.58 -23.35
CA LEU A 970 -5.65 -22.99 -23.25
C LEU A 970 -5.59 -21.88 -22.19
N ALA A 971 -6.64 -21.07 -22.05
CA ALA A 971 -6.76 -20.08 -20.99
C ALA A 971 -6.78 -20.73 -19.60
N SER A 972 -7.49 -21.86 -19.45
CA SER A 972 -7.49 -22.69 -18.24
C SER A 972 -6.06 -23.16 -17.87
N LEU A 973 -5.27 -23.61 -18.84
CA LEU A 973 -3.86 -23.94 -18.60
C LEU A 973 -3.04 -22.72 -18.14
N CYS A 974 -3.20 -21.57 -18.79
CA CYS A 974 -2.53 -20.32 -18.41
C CYS A 974 -2.88 -19.91 -16.98
N HIS A 975 -4.15 -20.07 -16.61
CA HIS A 975 -4.66 -19.76 -15.29
C HIS A 975 -4.03 -20.64 -14.19
N VAL A 976 -3.82 -21.94 -14.47
CA VAL A 976 -3.10 -22.84 -13.57
C VAL A 976 -1.65 -22.38 -13.37
N LEU A 977 -0.97 -21.91 -14.43
CA LEU A 977 0.41 -21.42 -14.33
C LEU A 977 0.52 -20.16 -13.46
N PHE A 978 -0.41 -19.20 -13.62
CA PHE A 978 -0.47 -17.99 -12.79
C PHE A 978 -0.73 -18.27 -11.31
N ASN A 979 -1.37 -19.39 -10.99
CA ASN A 979 -1.62 -19.86 -9.63
C ASN A 979 -0.45 -20.70 -9.04
N SER A 980 0.63 -20.90 -9.77
CA SER A 980 1.76 -21.70 -9.30
C SER A 980 2.70 -20.91 -8.38
N ASN A 981 3.32 -21.61 -7.41
CA ASN A 981 4.36 -21.01 -6.56
C ASN A 981 5.54 -20.47 -7.40
N GLU A 982 5.87 -21.11 -8.52
CA GLU A 982 6.98 -20.66 -9.38
C GLU A 982 6.66 -19.32 -10.06
N PHE A 983 5.38 -19.02 -10.33
CA PHE A 983 4.96 -17.72 -10.82
C PHE A 983 4.99 -16.66 -9.70
N MET A 984 4.50 -17.03 -8.52
CA MET A 984 4.33 -16.11 -7.38
C MET A 984 5.62 -15.76 -6.62
N PHE A 985 6.68 -16.55 -6.76
CA PHE A 985 7.94 -16.35 -6.06
C PHE A 985 9.07 -15.94 -7.02
N VAL A 986 10.04 -15.22 -6.45
CA VAL A 986 11.24 -14.74 -7.16
C VAL A 986 12.24 -15.88 -7.43
N ASP A 987 12.43 -16.77 -6.45
CA ASP A 987 13.53 -17.76 -6.36
C ASP A 987 13.17 -19.22 -6.64
#